data_AF-A0A1H6YM70-F1
#
_entry.id   AF-A0A1H6YM70-F1
#
_cell.length_a   1.000
_cell.length_b   1.000
_cell.length_c   1.000
_cell.angle_alpha   90.00
_cell.angle_beta   90.00
_cell.angle_gamma   90.00
#
_symmetry.space_group_name_H-M   'P 1'
#
loop_
_entity.id
_entity.type
_entity.pdbx_description
1 polymer ?
#
loop_
_entity_poly.entity_id
_entity_poly.type
_entity_poly.pdbx_seq_one_letter_code
_entity_poly.pdbx_strand_id
1 'polypeptide(L)'
;MKKNYNPINIWRFILILFLGLISQLDSMTLAQSRIVVPHGTQISDGSTPNSLKPLSFSLMDLSSIERGFLMPRLTSEERSRLPIGELTAGTLIYNTTLNCIEFYNITRQKWMNMCGDVGPAIFTISDAKCKQIEVSGDYVKGIVLNERKNIITLEVNVSSPGTFDIQALAFNGDNVENGYSFSTKGVFPTAGNFLLILKGNGKPIKGSDDGTPKDIIRFLFNQQLITCTTKNYVKPDFEPLNVEFICNDSKFPITSEGNYKEGESLSSANRIIVPFKVTKPGRGKVFGEIAIGGKQSELIQYESELIDFKTTAVNQVQYIALTPVSNTGKPTVGGKHSVKMKLVTNGRYDYDPFEPKETREIAGCTYEIDVEPLIKNAEMVVYCFNGNQKVFGTYKKGFAMTTANYATINMEVKEPGDYIIKTNNANGIHFELTGTFDTTGMYIEPNALKIYAKGVPLAEGTFTYTFDMPTSVGGTSCSFDVTVEPDALTPKTFLTYSSQNTTYGYGFNGGQANQFITSDNNFGTKMFSTVKMQGGVNLVSKSNNTSNISSDIASTNANVVSVGFNTVFNAQSAADLARFIRNGGGVLAVTDLRNDASTGFLLNAVLGVNPILQNSGGAGTVHPLAYKDDPVLNGPFGDIRGKAWGEDASTTVGIVPSSISSVLSSIEVLSTSSGGNIVAFRHKTLNFVWVGDGGFNSSQINNTSATICPFKVDDNYRPIPKPNYNQPVYNSQFTANALAWLFTQTNK
;
A
#
# COMPACT_ATOMS: atom_id res chain seq x y z
N MET A 1 49.12 76.19 129.17
CA MET A 1 48.14 77.01 128.41
C MET A 1 48.84 77.68 127.24
N LYS A 2 48.13 77.84 126.10
CA LYS A 2 48.56 78.60 124.90
C LYS A 2 49.81 77.99 124.21
N LYS A 3 50.02 78.10 122.89
CA LYS A 3 49.65 79.15 121.92
C LYS A 3 49.53 78.53 120.52
N ASN A 4 48.80 79.18 119.60
CA ASN A 4 48.74 78.77 118.19
C ASN A 4 50.14 78.77 117.57
N TYR A 5 50.49 77.70 116.84
CA TYR A 5 51.57 77.70 115.86
C TYR A 5 50.99 77.12 114.55
N ASN A 6 50.98 77.87 113.45
CA ASN A 6 52.09 78.14 112.52
C ASN A 6 52.02 77.12 111.34
N PRO A 7 52.68 77.36 110.20
CA PRO A 7 51.97 77.39 108.91
C PRO A 7 52.88 76.75 107.82
N ILE A 8 53.51 77.63 107.04
CA ILE A 8 54.77 77.53 106.32
C ILE A 8 54.62 77.01 104.88
N ASN A 9 54.83 77.83 103.85
CA ASN A 9 55.89 78.80 103.50
C ASN A 9 57.00 78.16 102.65
N ILE A 10 57.19 78.62 101.41
CA ILE A 10 58.26 79.56 100.95
C ILE A 10 59.56 78.82 100.59
N TRP A 11 60.24 79.05 99.44
CA TRP A 11 60.03 79.93 98.27
C TRP A 11 61.00 79.50 97.12
N ARG A 12 60.87 80.16 95.96
CA ARG A 12 61.90 80.35 94.90
C ARG A 12 62.40 79.12 94.13
N PHE A 13 61.94 78.98 92.87
CA PHE A 13 62.78 79.10 91.67
C PHE A 13 61.89 79.22 90.40
N ILE A 14 61.95 80.38 89.73
CA ILE A 14 61.71 80.69 88.29
C ILE A 14 60.57 79.97 87.50
N LEU A 15 59.75 80.78 86.78
CA LEU A 15 58.90 80.49 85.57
C LEU A 15 57.35 80.34 85.72
N ILE A 16 56.63 80.76 84.66
CA ILE A 16 55.23 80.45 84.21
C ILE A 16 54.06 81.41 84.60
N LEU A 17 53.14 81.66 83.63
CA LEU A 17 52.03 82.64 83.59
C LEU A 17 50.63 82.09 83.99
N PHE A 18 49.64 83.00 84.20
CA PHE A 18 48.22 82.70 84.53
C PHE A 18 47.24 83.85 84.12
N LEU A 19 45.99 83.57 83.66
CA LEU A 19 44.86 84.55 83.52
C LEU A 19 43.49 83.96 83.04
N GLY A 20 42.34 84.50 83.52
CA GLY A 20 40.95 84.40 82.96
C GLY A 20 40.04 83.25 83.48
N LEU A 21 38.76 83.34 83.95
CA LEU A 21 37.53 84.17 83.76
C LEU A 21 36.60 83.82 82.55
N ILE A 22 35.24 83.77 82.63
CA ILE A 22 34.25 83.53 83.74
C ILE A 22 32.80 83.28 83.18
N SER A 23 31.89 82.59 83.94
CA SER A 23 30.39 82.42 83.86
C SER A 23 29.55 82.63 82.56
N GLN A 24 28.51 81.79 82.30
CA GLN A 24 27.05 82.14 82.25
C GLN A 24 26.09 81.07 81.63
N LEU A 25 24.79 81.37 81.78
CA LEU A 25 23.47 80.73 81.53
C LEU A 25 23.13 79.99 80.20
N ASP A 26 21.96 79.32 80.29
CA ASP A 26 20.86 79.19 79.31
C ASP A 26 20.63 77.94 78.42
N SER A 27 19.35 77.78 78.06
CA SER A 27 18.72 76.55 77.55
C SER A 27 18.46 76.58 76.04
N MET A 28 18.55 75.43 75.36
CA MET A 28 17.91 75.23 74.04
C MET A 28 17.31 73.82 73.90
N THR A 29 16.15 73.74 73.26
CA THR A 29 15.31 72.55 73.12
C THR A 29 15.52 71.76 71.82
N LEU A 30 15.48 70.42 71.98
CA LEU A 30 14.92 69.41 71.06
C LEU A 30 15.29 69.42 69.56
N ALA A 31 16.03 68.37 69.15
CA ALA A 31 15.80 67.68 67.89
C ALA A 31 16.02 66.16 68.03
N GLN A 32 14.92 65.39 67.98
CA GLN A 32 14.77 63.96 67.63
C GLN A 32 15.70 62.89 68.24
N SER A 33 15.05 61.94 68.92
CA SER A 33 15.57 60.61 69.26
C SER A 33 15.84 59.74 68.02
N ARG A 34 17.01 59.11 67.94
CA ARG A 34 17.19 57.84 67.22
C ARG A 34 17.47 56.71 68.19
N ILE A 35 16.78 55.59 67.96
CA ILE A 35 16.87 54.36 68.73
C ILE A 35 18.27 53.75 68.56
N VAL A 36 18.96 53.48 69.66
CA VAL A 36 20.18 52.67 69.65
C VAL A 36 19.77 51.20 69.50
N VAL A 37 20.03 50.62 68.34
CA VAL A 37 19.95 49.17 68.15
C VAL A 37 21.15 48.54 68.88
N PRO A 38 20.97 47.53 69.75
CA PRO A 38 22.09 46.90 70.44
C PRO A 38 22.86 46.02 69.45
N HIS A 39 23.94 46.58 68.89
CA HIS A 39 24.97 45.78 68.23
C HIS A 39 25.66 44.89 69.28
N GLY A 40 26.12 43.70 68.90
CA GLY A 40 26.94 42.87 69.76
C GLY A 40 28.32 43.48 70.03
N THR A 41 29.15 42.79 70.81
CA THR A 41 30.48 43.31 71.15
C THR A 41 31.49 42.93 70.07
N GLN A 42 32.12 43.93 69.45
CA GLN A 42 33.32 43.72 68.63
C GLN A 42 34.56 43.88 69.52
N ILE A 43 35.42 42.87 69.54
CA ILE A 43 36.77 42.96 70.09
C ILE A 43 37.71 43.25 68.93
N SER A 44 38.40 44.39 69.00
CA SER A 44 39.38 44.80 68.00
C SER A 44 40.62 45.38 68.66
N ASP A 45 41.76 45.25 67.99
CA ASP A 45 43.01 45.95 68.31
C ASP A 45 43.20 47.24 67.50
N GLY A 46 42.19 47.65 66.72
CA GLY A 46 42.21 48.87 65.91
C GLY A 46 42.90 48.74 64.55
N SER A 47 43.43 47.55 64.21
CA SER A 47 44.18 47.34 62.96
C SER A 47 43.32 47.26 61.69
N THR A 48 41.99 47.22 61.82
CA THR A 48 41.04 47.18 60.69
C THR A 48 40.26 48.50 60.50
N PRO A 49 39.92 48.91 59.26
CA PRO A 49 39.22 50.18 58.99
C PRO A 49 37.79 50.31 59.53
N ASN A 50 37.22 49.26 60.13
CA ASN A 50 35.83 49.22 60.63
C ASN A 50 35.75 48.65 62.06
N SER A 51 36.83 48.75 62.84
CA SER A 51 37.08 48.18 64.17
C SER A 51 36.13 48.57 65.32
N LEU A 52 35.07 49.34 65.04
CA LEU A 52 34.02 49.75 65.98
C LEU A 52 32.60 49.63 65.39
N LYS A 53 32.40 48.78 64.38
CA LYS A 53 31.10 48.52 63.74
C LYS A 53 30.78 47.02 63.75
N PRO A 54 30.34 46.47 64.90
CA PRO A 54 29.93 45.07 64.98
C PRO A 54 28.77 44.77 64.03
N LEU A 55 28.84 43.64 63.34
CA LEU A 55 27.74 43.13 62.52
C LEU A 55 26.46 43.01 63.36
N SER A 56 25.32 43.51 62.86
CA SER A 56 24.05 43.57 63.61
C SER A 56 23.45 42.22 64.00
N PHE A 57 23.99 41.12 63.45
CA PHE A 57 23.61 39.74 63.75
C PHE A 57 24.71 38.94 64.48
N SER A 58 25.86 39.55 64.79
CA SER A 58 26.89 38.92 65.60
C SER A 58 26.83 39.42 67.04
N LEU A 59 26.84 38.48 67.99
CA LEU A 59 26.97 38.81 69.41
C LEU A 59 28.44 39.08 69.81
N MET A 60 29.38 38.47 69.09
CA MET A 60 30.83 38.55 69.30
C MET A 60 31.53 38.62 67.94
N ASP A 61 32.11 39.77 67.63
CA ASP A 61 32.85 40.02 66.39
C ASP A 61 34.34 40.22 66.72
N LEU A 62 35.25 39.68 65.91
CA LEU A 62 36.69 39.73 66.14
C LEU A 62 37.37 40.39 64.94
N SER A 63 37.91 41.60 65.14
CA SER A 63 38.46 42.40 64.05
C SER A 63 39.93 42.75 64.30
N SER A 64 40.84 42.02 63.64
CA SER A 64 42.28 42.26 63.65
C SER A 64 42.91 41.73 62.36
N ILE A 65 44.00 42.35 61.90
CA ILE A 65 44.88 41.79 60.86
C ILE A 65 46.15 41.14 61.44
N GLU A 66 46.43 41.34 62.74
CA GLU A 66 47.66 40.92 63.41
C GLU A 66 47.46 39.80 64.45
N ARG A 67 46.21 39.53 64.87
CA ARG A 67 45.88 38.64 65.99
C ARG A 67 44.74 37.68 65.64
N GLY A 68 44.90 36.42 66.05
CA GLY A 68 43.88 35.37 65.88
C GLY A 68 43.07 35.08 67.15
N PHE A 69 42.02 34.26 67.00
CA PHE A 69 41.24 33.73 68.11
C PHE A 69 41.83 32.41 68.61
N LEU A 70 42.11 32.31 69.92
CA LEU A 70 42.54 31.07 70.55
C LEU A 70 41.37 30.42 71.29
N MET A 71 40.85 29.32 70.71
CA MET A 71 39.78 28.53 71.32
C MET A 71 40.25 27.83 72.62
N PRO A 72 39.33 27.44 73.52
CA PRO A 72 39.64 26.54 74.62
C PRO A 72 40.35 25.29 74.11
N ARG A 73 41.52 24.97 74.69
CA ARG A 73 42.38 23.86 74.26
C ARG A 73 42.27 22.72 75.27
N LEU A 74 41.88 21.55 74.81
CA LEU A 74 41.72 20.35 75.65
C LEU A 74 42.36 19.16 74.93
N THR A 75 42.93 18.21 75.67
CA THR A 75 43.21 16.88 75.12
C THR A 75 41.90 16.10 74.88
N SER A 76 41.96 15.03 74.09
CA SER A 76 40.82 14.10 73.91
C SER A 76 40.30 13.55 75.25
N GLU A 77 41.17 13.39 76.24
CA GLU A 77 40.79 12.90 77.57
C GLU A 77 40.07 13.97 78.39
N GLU A 78 40.62 15.19 78.46
CA GLU A 78 39.99 16.32 79.16
C GLU A 78 38.64 16.70 78.54
N ARG A 79 38.55 16.71 77.19
CA ARG A 79 37.29 16.89 76.46
C ARG A 79 36.25 15.83 76.84
N SER A 80 36.68 14.60 77.10
CA SER A 80 35.77 13.49 77.43
C SER A 80 35.27 13.54 78.88
N ARG A 81 35.84 14.40 79.73
CA ARG A 81 35.36 14.66 81.10
C ARG A 81 34.30 15.78 81.17
N LEU A 82 34.00 16.45 80.05
CA LEU A 82 32.95 17.48 79.99
C LEU A 82 31.55 16.85 80.16
N PRO A 83 30.67 17.37 81.05
CA PRO A 83 29.34 16.80 81.28
C PRO A 83 28.47 16.88 80.02
N ILE A 84 28.21 15.73 79.40
CA ILE A 84 27.46 15.64 78.12
C ILE A 84 26.07 16.28 78.21
N GLY A 85 25.41 16.23 79.37
CA GLY A 85 24.09 16.82 79.60
C GLY A 85 24.07 18.36 79.67
N GLU A 86 25.23 19.01 79.81
CA GLU A 86 25.36 20.48 79.84
C GLU A 86 25.94 21.04 78.53
N LEU A 87 26.35 20.19 77.59
CA LEU A 87 26.90 20.61 76.31
C LEU A 87 25.80 21.06 75.33
N THR A 88 25.88 22.33 74.93
CA THR A 88 24.99 22.92 73.93
C THR A 88 25.45 22.59 72.50
N ALA A 89 24.52 22.61 71.55
CA ALA A 89 24.85 22.46 70.13
C ALA A 89 25.87 23.52 69.68
N GLY A 90 26.97 23.08 69.05
CA GLY A 90 27.98 24.00 68.53
C GLY A 90 29.03 24.48 69.55
N THR A 91 29.12 23.89 70.74
CA THR A 91 30.29 24.10 71.62
C THR A 91 31.57 23.75 70.86
N LEU A 92 32.49 24.70 70.73
CA LEU A 92 33.74 24.60 69.97
C LEU A 92 34.96 24.50 70.90
N ILE A 93 35.90 23.61 70.58
CA ILE A 93 37.22 23.52 71.22
C ILE A 93 38.31 23.26 70.18
N TYR A 94 39.57 23.46 70.57
CA TYR A 94 40.72 22.89 69.87
C TYR A 94 41.23 21.65 70.61
N ASN A 95 41.10 20.48 70.00
CA ASN A 95 41.62 19.23 70.56
C ASN A 95 43.13 19.12 70.29
N THR A 96 43.94 19.16 71.36
CA THR A 96 45.41 19.10 71.29
C THR A 96 45.97 17.70 71.06
N THR A 97 45.17 16.64 71.25
CA THR A 97 45.53 15.26 70.92
C THR A 97 45.33 14.98 69.43
N LEU A 98 44.24 15.50 68.84
CA LEU A 98 43.93 15.36 67.42
C LEU A 98 44.49 16.51 66.56
N ASN A 99 45.11 17.52 67.18
CA ASN A 99 45.54 18.77 66.56
C ASN A 99 44.44 19.47 65.71
N CYS A 100 43.18 19.31 66.09
CA CYS A 100 42.03 19.65 65.27
C CYS A 100 40.97 20.46 66.04
N ILE A 101 40.23 21.31 65.34
CA ILE A 101 39.00 21.93 65.89
C ILE A 101 37.91 20.85 65.96
N GLU A 102 37.28 20.73 67.12
CA GLU A 102 36.09 19.89 67.31
C GLU A 102 34.88 20.74 67.72
N PHE A 103 33.70 20.36 67.25
CA PHE A 103 32.43 20.91 67.69
C PHE A 103 31.50 19.82 68.21
N TYR A 104 30.71 20.14 69.25
CA TYR A 104 29.73 19.20 69.78
C TYR A 104 28.44 19.21 68.94
N ASN A 105 28.08 18.05 68.37
CA ASN A 105 26.85 17.85 67.62
C ASN A 105 25.80 17.20 68.53
N ILE A 106 24.82 17.99 68.97
CA ILE A 106 23.79 17.55 69.92
C ILE A 106 22.91 16.42 69.35
N THR A 107 22.58 16.47 68.05
CA THR A 107 21.71 15.49 67.37
C THR A 107 22.35 14.10 67.31
N ARG A 108 23.67 14.04 67.21
CA ARG A 108 24.46 12.79 67.22
C ARG A 108 25.06 12.46 68.59
N GLN A 109 24.77 13.29 69.60
CA GLN A 109 25.37 13.29 70.94
C GLN A 109 26.89 13.05 70.96
N LYS A 110 27.62 13.61 69.98
CA LYS A 110 29.06 13.35 69.81
C LYS A 110 29.84 14.57 69.36
N TRP A 111 31.13 14.54 69.67
CA TRP A 111 32.11 15.45 69.10
C TRP A 111 32.36 15.10 67.63
N MET A 112 32.40 16.13 66.79
CA MET A 112 32.72 16.09 65.36
C MET A 112 34.02 16.86 65.15
N ASN A 113 35.00 16.26 64.46
CA ASN A 113 36.20 16.96 64.05
C ASN A 113 35.97 17.71 62.72
N MET A 114 36.72 18.80 62.50
CA MET A 114 36.69 19.58 61.25
C MET A 114 37.82 19.22 60.27
N CYS A 115 38.66 18.22 60.59
CA CYS A 115 39.88 17.89 59.82
C CYS A 115 39.71 16.69 58.88
N GLY A 116 38.60 15.95 58.97
CA GLY A 116 38.21 14.96 57.96
C GLY A 116 38.80 13.55 58.15
N ASP A 117 39.66 13.35 59.14
CA ASP A 117 40.22 12.02 59.44
C ASP A 117 39.14 11.05 59.93
N VAL A 118 38.86 10.05 59.10
CA VAL A 118 38.11 8.83 59.44
C VAL A 118 39.03 7.63 59.31
N GLY A 119 38.98 6.72 60.29
CA GLY A 119 39.81 5.51 60.31
C GLY A 119 39.51 4.56 59.14
N PRO A 120 40.23 3.42 59.04
CA PRO A 120 39.97 2.44 57.99
C PRO A 120 38.56 1.84 58.12
N ALA A 121 37.86 1.70 56.99
CA ALA A 121 36.56 1.07 56.93
C ALA A 121 36.66 -0.44 57.16
N ILE A 122 35.59 -1.01 57.71
CA ILE A 122 35.39 -2.46 57.80
C ILE A 122 34.32 -2.83 56.76
N PHE A 123 34.69 -3.68 55.81
CA PHE A 123 33.82 -4.10 54.71
C PHE A 123 34.17 -5.51 54.20
N THR A 124 33.20 -6.17 53.58
CA THR A 124 33.32 -7.53 53.05
C THR A 124 32.64 -7.66 51.68
N ILE A 125 32.91 -8.76 50.98
CA ILE A 125 32.16 -9.18 49.79
C ILE A 125 31.57 -10.57 50.06
N SER A 126 30.30 -10.77 49.75
CA SER A 126 29.62 -12.07 49.90
C SER A 126 29.85 -12.95 48.66
N ASP A 127 29.78 -14.27 48.83
CA ASP A 127 29.96 -15.23 47.72
C ASP A 127 29.00 -14.99 46.54
N ALA A 128 27.79 -14.49 46.82
CA ALA A 128 26.83 -14.12 45.78
C ALA A 128 27.32 -12.94 44.94
N LYS A 129 27.80 -11.86 45.59
CA LYS A 129 28.35 -10.67 44.91
C LYS A 129 29.69 -10.97 44.23
N CYS A 130 30.51 -11.85 44.81
CA CYS A 130 31.75 -12.31 44.21
C CYS A 130 31.53 -12.98 42.84
N LYS A 131 30.43 -13.73 42.67
CA LYS A 131 30.04 -14.35 41.39
C LYS A 131 29.44 -13.37 40.37
N GLN A 132 29.15 -12.14 40.79
CA GLN A 132 28.59 -11.07 39.96
C GLN A 132 29.65 -10.03 39.53
N ILE A 133 30.94 -10.29 39.79
CA ILE A 133 32.02 -9.38 39.39
C ILE A 133 32.15 -9.35 37.88
N GLU A 134 31.95 -8.16 37.30
CA GLU A 134 32.10 -7.92 35.87
C GLU A 134 33.51 -7.39 35.57
N VAL A 135 34.20 -8.04 34.64
CA VAL A 135 35.46 -7.57 34.06
C VAL A 135 35.14 -7.00 32.67
N SER A 136 35.35 -5.69 32.50
CA SER A 136 35.09 -4.98 31.25
C SER A 136 36.38 -4.59 30.54
N GLY A 137 36.31 -4.43 29.22
CA GLY A 137 37.41 -4.03 28.34
C GLY A 137 38.08 -5.18 27.59
N ASP A 138 38.83 -4.84 26.54
CA ASP A 138 39.65 -5.79 25.79
C ASP A 138 41.02 -5.94 26.45
N TYR A 139 41.47 -7.19 26.62
CA TYR A 139 42.81 -7.48 27.12
C TYR A 139 43.58 -8.22 26.03
N VAL A 140 44.72 -7.66 25.63
CA VAL A 140 45.59 -8.19 24.58
C VAL A 140 47.00 -8.25 25.13
N LYS A 141 47.69 -9.38 24.90
CA LYS A 141 49.11 -9.52 25.25
C LYS A 141 49.89 -8.35 24.66
N GLY A 142 50.60 -7.66 25.54
CA GLY A 142 51.49 -6.58 25.19
C GLY A 142 50.82 -5.22 24.92
N ILE A 143 49.52 -5.06 25.12
CA ILE A 143 48.84 -3.74 25.04
C ILE A 143 48.66 -3.16 26.45
N VAL A 144 48.82 -1.85 26.61
CA VAL A 144 48.63 -1.18 27.91
C VAL A 144 47.14 -1.05 28.23
N LEU A 145 46.76 -1.29 29.49
CA LEU A 145 45.35 -1.15 29.90
C LEU A 145 44.90 0.30 29.89
N ASN A 146 43.70 0.54 29.36
CA ASN A 146 43.04 1.83 29.39
C ASN A 146 42.19 1.97 30.67
N GLU A 147 42.58 2.85 31.58
CA GLU A 147 41.92 3.05 32.90
C GLU A 147 40.41 3.38 32.87
N ARG A 148 39.84 3.70 31.70
CA ARG A 148 38.40 3.98 31.50
C ARG A 148 37.64 2.83 30.85
N LYS A 149 38.31 1.93 30.13
CA LYS A 149 37.69 0.78 29.43
C LYS A 149 37.97 -0.55 30.13
N ASN A 150 39.20 -0.74 30.59
CA ASN A 150 39.65 -1.91 31.33
C ASN A 150 39.35 -1.71 32.82
N ILE A 151 38.16 -2.10 33.24
CA ILE A 151 37.67 -1.88 34.61
C ILE A 151 37.08 -3.16 35.19
N ILE A 152 37.10 -3.25 36.53
CA ILE A 152 36.34 -4.27 37.27
C ILE A 152 35.26 -3.58 38.09
N THR A 153 34.03 -4.05 37.94
CA THR A 153 32.88 -3.60 38.75
C THR A 153 32.58 -4.65 39.81
N LEU A 154 32.54 -4.25 41.08
CA LEU A 154 32.19 -5.13 42.21
C LEU A 154 31.42 -4.39 43.30
N GLU A 155 30.61 -5.11 44.06
CA GLU A 155 29.78 -4.54 45.13
C GLU A 155 30.21 -5.08 46.51
N VAL A 156 30.50 -4.19 47.46
CA VAL A 156 30.89 -4.53 48.84
C VAL A 156 29.79 -4.19 49.84
N ASN A 157 29.82 -4.82 51.01
CA ASN A 157 29.01 -4.47 52.17
C ASN A 157 29.91 -3.87 53.26
N VAL A 158 29.61 -2.64 53.69
CA VAL A 158 30.38 -1.86 54.66
C VAL A 158 29.67 -1.89 56.01
N SER A 159 30.35 -2.40 57.03
CA SER A 159 29.86 -2.44 58.41
C SER A 159 30.34 -1.25 59.25
N SER A 160 31.53 -0.70 58.96
CA SER A 160 32.03 0.54 59.55
C SER A 160 32.45 1.55 58.47
N PRO A 161 31.93 2.79 58.49
CA PRO A 161 32.41 3.88 57.65
C PRO A 161 33.92 4.13 57.85
N GLY A 162 34.59 4.67 56.83
CA GLY A 162 36.04 4.89 56.88
C GLY A 162 36.73 4.92 55.52
N THR A 163 38.05 5.01 55.51
CA THR A 163 38.89 4.92 54.31
C THR A 163 39.02 3.48 53.79
N PHE A 164 39.17 3.29 52.49
CA PHE A 164 39.39 1.96 51.88
C PHE A 164 40.45 1.98 50.77
N ASP A 165 41.14 0.85 50.60
CA ASP A 165 42.07 0.55 49.51
C ASP A 165 41.75 -0.85 48.98
N ILE A 166 41.32 -0.96 47.72
CA ILE A 166 41.07 -2.24 47.06
C ILE A 166 42.01 -2.38 45.88
N GLN A 167 42.71 -3.50 45.83
CA GLN A 167 43.62 -3.87 44.74
C GLN A 167 43.22 -5.24 44.19
N ALA A 168 43.45 -5.46 42.90
CA ALA A 168 43.19 -6.71 42.22
C ALA A 168 44.38 -7.06 41.32
N LEU A 169 45.06 -8.18 41.59
CA LEU A 169 46.25 -8.61 40.86
C LEU A 169 45.91 -9.76 39.92
N ALA A 170 46.37 -9.69 38.67
CA ALA A 170 46.12 -10.71 37.66
C ALA A 170 47.24 -11.76 37.61
N PHE A 171 46.87 -13.03 37.67
CA PHE A 171 47.77 -14.18 37.50
C PHE A 171 47.36 -14.96 36.26
N ASN A 172 48.31 -15.41 35.46
CA ASN A 172 48.04 -16.24 34.28
C ASN A 172 47.68 -17.68 34.67
N GLY A 173 47.40 -18.52 33.67
CA GLY A 173 47.04 -19.94 33.87
C GLY A 173 48.10 -20.80 34.55
N ASP A 174 49.36 -20.36 34.61
CA ASP A 174 50.47 -21.02 35.33
C ASP A 174 50.66 -20.47 36.76
N ASN A 175 49.72 -19.63 37.23
CA ASN A 175 49.74 -18.96 38.53
C ASN A 175 50.90 -17.95 38.72
N VAL A 176 51.42 -17.37 37.63
CA VAL A 176 52.43 -16.30 37.64
C VAL A 176 51.76 -14.95 37.35
N GLU A 177 52.21 -13.86 37.99
CA GLU A 177 51.66 -12.52 37.73
C GLU A 177 51.73 -12.17 36.23
N ASN A 178 50.61 -11.71 35.67
CA ASN A 178 50.48 -11.46 34.24
C ASN A 178 50.74 -9.99 33.84
N GLY A 179 51.34 -9.18 34.72
CA GLY A 179 51.79 -7.82 34.40
C GLY A 179 50.72 -6.72 34.38
N TYR A 180 49.49 -7.01 34.83
CA TYR A 180 48.44 -6.01 35.01
C TYR A 180 47.68 -6.17 36.32
N SER A 181 47.07 -5.09 36.76
CA SER A 181 46.34 -5.00 38.01
C SER A 181 45.21 -3.97 37.92
N PHE A 182 44.33 -3.95 38.92
CA PHE A 182 43.29 -2.94 39.07
C PHE A 182 43.33 -2.38 40.48
N SER A 183 42.95 -1.11 40.65
CA SER A 183 42.83 -0.55 42.00
C SER A 183 41.76 0.53 42.11
N THR A 184 41.29 0.77 43.33
CA THR A 184 40.46 1.91 43.71
C THR A 184 40.63 2.22 45.20
N LYS A 185 40.60 3.51 45.56
CA LYS A 185 40.75 3.98 46.94
C LYS A 185 39.75 5.11 47.20
N GLY A 186 39.28 5.24 48.43
CA GLY A 186 38.29 6.26 48.78
C GLY A 186 37.84 6.22 50.22
N VAL A 187 36.64 6.75 50.47
CA VAL A 187 36.00 6.80 51.79
C VAL A 187 34.55 6.33 51.67
N PHE A 188 34.13 5.40 52.53
CA PHE A 188 32.72 5.09 52.72
C PHE A 188 32.12 6.04 53.77
N PRO A 189 31.13 6.88 53.41
CA PRO A 189 30.56 7.87 54.34
C PRO A 189 29.61 7.25 55.36
N THR A 190 29.05 6.08 55.07
CA THR A 190 28.08 5.35 55.90
C THR A 190 28.31 3.84 55.80
N ALA A 191 27.72 3.07 56.73
CA ALA A 191 27.51 1.64 56.51
C ALA A 191 26.49 1.42 55.38
N GLY A 192 26.54 0.27 54.72
CA GLY A 192 25.64 -0.07 53.60
C GLY A 192 26.33 -0.79 52.46
N ASN A 193 25.63 -0.93 51.34
CA ASN A 193 26.14 -1.53 50.11
C ASN A 193 26.72 -0.46 49.19
N PHE A 194 27.88 -0.71 48.59
CA PHE A 194 28.53 0.21 47.66
C PHE A 194 29.04 -0.52 46.42
N LEU A 195 28.66 -0.01 45.25
CA LEU A 195 29.21 -0.42 43.96
C LEU A 195 30.51 0.34 43.68
N LEU A 196 31.56 -0.38 43.33
CA LEU A 196 32.90 0.16 43.14
C LEU A 196 33.43 -0.20 41.74
N ILE A 197 34.18 0.74 41.16
CA ILE A 197 34.89 0.57 39.90
C ILE A 197 36.39 0.61 40.20
N LEU A 198 37.08 -0.49 39.89
CA LEU A 198 38.53 -0.61 39.96
C LEU A 198 39.11 -0.33 38.57
N LYS A 199 40.09 0.56 38.49
CA LYS A 199 40.72 0.96 37.22
C LYS A 199 41.93 0.09 36.88
N GLY A 200 41.94 -0.46 35.67
CA GLY A 200 43.03 -1.28 35.15
C GLY A 200 44.29 -0.49 34.84
N ASN A 201 45.44 -1.07 35.16
CA ASN A 201 46.79 -0.53 34.96
C ASN A 201 47.74 -1.68 34.56
N GLY A 202 48.84 -1.35 33.87
CA GLY A 202 49.84 -2.33 33.43
C GLY A 202 49.59 -2.87 32.02
N LYS A 203 50.24 -3.99 31.68
CA LYS A 203 50.32 -4.57 30.32
C LYS A 203 50.38 -6.11 30.40
N PRO A 204 49.38 -6.84 29.87
CA PRO A 204 49.36 -8.31 29.94
C PRO A 204 50.58 -8.97 29.29
N ILE A 205 51.22 -9.92 29.96
CA ILE A 205 52.47 -10.56 29.52
C ILE A 205 52.22 -11.81 28.67
N LYS A 206 51.19 -12.59 29.01
CA LYS A 206 50.78 -13.85 28.37
C LYS A 206 49.27 -13.82 28.08
N GLY A 207 48.85 -14.35 26.94
CA GLY A 207 47.43 -14.58 26.63
C GLY A 207 47.12 -16.08 26.47
N SER A 208 45.87 -16.41 26.13
CA SER A 208 45.43 -17.78 25.91
C SER A 208 44.99 -18.01 24.47
N ASP A 209 45.53 -19.05 23.83
CA ASP A 209 45.31 -19.35 22.41
C ASP A 209 43.92 -19.92 22.08
N ASP A 210 43.20 -20.43 23.09
CA ASP A 210 41.95 -21.19 22.94
C ASP A 210 40.67 -20.39 23.19
N GLY A 211 40.77 -19.07 23.34
CA GLY A 211 39.61 -18.23 23.64
C GLY A 211 39.05 -18.35 25.07
N THR A 212 39.64 -19.18 25.93
CA THR A 212 39.12 -19.42 27.29
C THR A 212 39.70 -18.47 28.34
N PRO A 213 38.91 -17.95 29.30
CA PRO A 213 39.42 -17.18 30.42
C PRO A 213 40.34 -18.02 31.32
N LYS A 214 41.65 -17.79 31.22
CA LYS A 214 42.69 -18.46 32.03
C LYS A 214 43.31 -17.58 33.11
N ASP A 215 43.20 -16.26 32.99
CA ASP A 215 43.73 -15.37 34.01
C ASP A 215 42.83 -15.38 35.24
N ILE A 216 43.44 -15.48 36.42
CA ILE A 216 42.79 -15.45 37.73
C ILE A 216 43.11 -14.11 38.39
N ILE A 217 42.07 -13.32 38.64
CA ILE A 217 42.16 -12.05 39.36
C ILE A 217 41.96 -12.31 40.85
N ARG A 218 42.93 -11.88 41.68
CA ARG A 218 42.90 -12.00 43.15
C ARG A 218 42.77 -10.63 43.80
N PHE A 219 41.88 -10.50 44.78
CA PHE A 219 41.59 -9.22 45.44
C PHE A 219 42.28 -9.08 46.80
N LEU A 220 42.75 -7.86 47.09
CA LEU A 220 43.25 -7.43 48.40
C LEU A 220 42.37 -6.27 48.88
N PHE A 221 41.76 -6.42 50.06
CA PHE A 221 40.98 -5.38 50.73
C PHE A 221 41.79 -4.83 51.90
N ASN A 222 42.09 -3.53 51.90
CA ASN A 222 42.98 -2.88 52.88
C ASN A 222 44.31 -3.65 53.07
N GLN A 223 44.94 -4.04 51.95
CA GLN A 223 46.17 -4.86 51.87
C GLN A 223 46.03 -6.33 52.31
N GLN A 224 44.86 -6.78 52.77
CA GLN A 224 44.61 -8.18 53.15
C GLN A 224 44.02 -8.97 51.96
N LEU A 225 44.67 -10.07 51.57
CA LEU A 225 44.18 -10.99 50.54
C LEU A 225 42.86 -11.64 50.97
N ILE A 226 41.86 -11.64 50.07
CA ILE A 226 40.57 -12.30 50.29
C ILE A 226 40.38 -13.53 49.39
N THR A 227 39.39 -14.37 49.73
CA THR A 227 39.08 -15.62 49.00
C THR A 227 38.37 -15.41 47.66
N CYS A 228 37.77 -14.24 47.44
CA CYS A 228 37.08 -13.93 46.20
C CYS A 228 38.07 -13.84 45.02
N THR A 229 37.70 -14.43 43.88
CA THR A 229 38.45 -14.36 42.63
C THR A 229 37.51 -14.30 41.44
N THR A 230 37.92 -13.68 40.35
CA THR A 230 37.22 -13.75 39.05
C THR A 230 38.20 -14.14 37.94
N LYS A 231 37.69 -14.47 36.75
CA LYS A 231 38.51 -14.86 35.59
C LYS A 231 38.47 -13.82 34.48
N ASN A 232 39.58 -13.66 33.78
CA ASN A 232 39.70 -12.79 32.62
C ASN A 232 40.28 -13.54 31.39
N TYR A 233 40.00 -13.04 30.19
CA TYR A 233 40.57 -13.54 28.94
C TYR A 233 41.50 -12.51 28.31
N VAL A 234 42.74 -12.91 28.06
CA VAL A 234 43.77 -12.11 27.38
C VAL A 234 44.07 -12.73 26.02
N LYS A 235 43.94 -11.97 24.93
CA LYS A 235 44.24 -12.41 23.56
C LYS A 235 45.76 -12.68 23.39
N PRO A 236 46.18 -13.78 22.71
CA PRO A 236 47.53 -14.38 22.82
C PRO A 236 48.66 -13.66 22.07
N ASP A 237 48.37 -13.00 20.94
CA ASP A 237 49.18 -11.96 20.31
C ASP A 237 48.34 -11.32 19.19
N PHE A 238 48.86 -10.27 18.53
CA PHE A 238 48.21 -9.70 17.35
C PHE A 238 48.66 -10.43 16.07
N GLU A 239 47.81 -11.28 15.51
CA GLU A 239 47.89 -11.65 14.09
C GLU A 239 47.04 -10.68 13.25
N PRO A 240 47.47 -10.34 12.02
CA PRO A 240 46.66 -9.46 11.15
C PRO A 240 45.36 -10.15 10.77
N LEU A 241 44.23 -9.47 11.03
CA LEU A 241 42.87 -9.92 10.71
C LEU A 241 42.83 -10.48 9.28
N ASN A 242 42.27 -11.69 9.13
CA ASN A 242 42.10 -12.32 7.83
C ASN A 242 40.72 -12.96 7.71
N VAL A 243 39.90 -12.43 6.81
CA VAL A 243 38.56 -12.93 6.51
C VAL A 243 38.41 -13.22 5.03
N GLU A 244 37.51 -14.13 4.72
CA GLU A 244 37.04 -14.44 3.38
C GLU A 244 35.60 -13.91 3.26
N PHE A 245 35.35 -12.99 2.32
CA PHE A 245 33.99 -12.57 1.97
C PHE A 245 33.28 -13.74 1.30
N ILE A 246 32.08 -14.11 1.79
CA ILE A 246 31.29 -15.17 1.16
C ILE A 246 30.44 -14.53 0.07
N CYS A 247 30.91 -14.67 -1.17
CA CYS A 247 30.33 -14.02 -2.34
C CYS A 247 29.66 -15.04 -3.24
N ASN A 248 28.43 -14.75 -3.68
CA ASN A 248 27.64 -15.59 -4.60
C ASN A 248 27.35 -17.02 -4.08
N ASP A 249 27.27 -17.20 -2.77
CA ASP A 249 26.85 -18.46 -2.12
C ASP A 249 25.32 -18.44 -1.90
N SER A 250 24.62 -19.49 -2.35
CA SER A 250 23.16 -19.58 -2.24
C SER A 250 22.65 -19.97 -0.84
N LYS A 251 23.52 -20.51 0.01
CA LYS A 251 23.25 -20.86 1.41
C LYS A 251 23.57 -19.69 2.35
N PHE A 252 24.54 -18.85 1.98
CA PHE A 252 24.94 -17.65 2.72
C PHE A 252 24.93 -16.42 1.80
N PRO A 253 23.75 -15.98 1.30
CA PRO A 253 23.67 -14.85 0.39
C PRO A 253 23.95 -13.51 1.10
N ILE A 254 24.48 -12.56 0.33
CA ILE A 254 24.42 -11.13 0.69
C ILE A 254 22.98 -10.65 0.44
N THR A 255 22.43 -9.88 1.36
CA THR A 255 21.07 -9.33 1.25
C THR A 255 21.05 -7.83 1.55
N SER A 256 20.12 -7.10 0.93
CA SER A 256 19.73 -5.76 1.35
C SER A 256 18.40 -5.76 2.10
N GLU A 257 18.24 -4.79 2.98
CA GLU A 257 17.02 -4.51 3.75
C GLU A 257 16.59 -3.07 3.51
N GLY A 258 15.29 -2.79 3.69
CA GLY A 258 14.70 -1.47 3.45
C GLY A 258 14.30 -1.22 1.99
N ASN A 259 13.47 -0.20 1.78
CA ASN A 259 13.00 0.18 0.45
C ASN A 259 13.98 1.17 -0.18
N TYR A 260 14.43 0.90 -1.40
CA TYR A 260 15.34 1.77 -2.14
C TYR A 260 14.56 2.41 -3.29
N LYS A 261 14.53 3.75 -3.31
CA LYS A 261 13.73 4.53 -4.28
C LYS A 261 14.57 5.65 -4.89
N GLU A 262 14.33 5.90 -6.17
CA GLU A 262 14.92 7.02 -6.88
C GLU A 262 14.49 8.36 -6.26
N GLY A 263 15.47 9.20 -5.94
CA GLY A 263 15.26 10.53 -5.37
C GLY A 263 15.04 10.59 -3.86
N GLU A 264 14.86 9.45 -3.17
CA GLU A 264 14.70 9.39 -1.71
C GLU A 264 16.05 9.15 -0.99
N SER A 265 16.31 9.90 0.08
CA SER A 265 17.51 9.75 0.90
C SER A 265 17.50 8.43 1.68
N LEU A 266 18.64 7.73 1.71
CA LEU A 266 18.75 6.47 2.45
C LEU A 266 18.79 6.70 3.97
N SER A 267 18.23 5.75 4.71
CA SER A 267 18.13 5.77 6.17
C SER A 267 18.90 4.60 6.81
N SER A 268 18.99 4.58 8.14
CA SER A 268 19.56 3.44 8.89
C SER A 268 18.81 2.11 8.70
N ALA A 269 17.61 2.11 8.09
CA ALA A 269 16.89 0.91 7.69
C ALA A 269 17.37 0.31 6.36
N ASN A 270 18.08 1.07 5.53
CA ASN A 270 18.58 0.65 4.21
C ASN A 270 19.91 -0.11 4.35
N ARG A 271 19.89 -1.29 4.97
CA ARG A 271 21.11 -2.02 5.37
C ARG A 271 21.56 -3.04 4.34
N ILE A 272 22.87 -3.31 4.28
CA ILE A 272 23.43 -4.41 3.48
C ILE A 272 24.05 -5.43 4.45
N ILE A 273 23.59 -6.67 4.40
CA ILE A 273 23.99 -7.75 5.31
C ILE A 273 24.97 -8.68 4.58
N VAL A 274 26.21 -8.71 5.04
CA VAL A 274 27.33 -9.38 4.35
C VAL A 274 27.86 -10.55 5.19
N PRO A 275 27.94 -11.78 4.64
CA PRO A 275 28.51 -12.93 5.32
C PRO A 275 30.04 -13.05 5.15
N PHE A 276 30.70 -13.40 6.25
CA PHE A 276 32.16 -13.55 6.35
C PHE A 276 32.54 -14.89 6.97
N LYS A 277 33.63 -15.48 6.47
CA LYS A 277 34.33 -16.59 7.10
C LYS A 277 35.65 -16.09 7.70
N VAL A 278 35.75 -16.12 9.02
CA VAL A 278 36.94 -15.63 9.75
C VAL A 278 38.01 -16.73 9.75
N THR A 279 39.20 -16.41 9.23
CA THR A 279 40.34 -17.35 9.17
C THR A 279 41.46 -16.99 10.15
N LYS A 280 41.59 -15.71 10.51
CA LYS A 280 42.38 -15.21 11.64
C LYS A 280 41.56 -14.12 12.35
N PRO A 281 41.44 -14.14 13.69
CA PRO A 281 40.66 -13.15 14.44
C PRO A 281 41.31 -11.76 14.41
N GLY A 282 40.54 -10.71 14.71
CA GLY A 282 41.05 -9.33 14.72
C GLY A 282 39.94 -8.28 14.59
N ARG A 283 40.31 -7.00 14.52
CA ARG A 283 39.36 -5.89 14.35
C ARG A 283 39.42 -5.23 12.99
N GLY A 284 38.28 -4.70 12.53
CA GLY A 284 38.19 -3.93 11.30
C GLY A 284 36.79 -3.38 11.03
N LYS A 285 36.68 -2.50 10.04
CA LYS A 285 35.42 -1.97 9.50
C LYS A 285 35.20 -2.48 8.09
N VAL A 286 33.94 -2.77 7.75
CA VAL A 286 33.51 -3.05 6.38
C VAL A 286 32.96 -1.77 5.76
N PHE A 287 33.31 -1.50 4.51
CA PHE A 287 32.85 -0.37 3.72
C PHE A 287 32.20 -0.87 2.43
N GLY A 288 31.16 -0.17 1.99
CA GLY A 288 30.49 -0.38 0.71
C GLY A 288 30.35 0.96 -0.03
N GLU A 289 30.47 0.96 -1.36
CA GLU A 289 30.38 2.17 -2.16
C GLU A 289 29.60 1.95 -3.46
N ILE A 290 28.65 2.84 -3.75
CA ILE A 290 28.04 3.00 -5.07
C ILE A 290 28.62 4.29 -5.65
N ALA A 291 29.53 4.13 -6.60
CA ALA A 291 30.24 5.24 -7.22
C ALA A 291 29.35 6.01 -8.21
N ILE A 292 29.68 7.29 -8.43
CA ILE A 292 29.09 8.13 -9.48
C ILE A 292 29.41 7.52 -10.85
N GLY A 293 28.40 7.34 -11.70
CA GLY A 293 28.56 6.72 -13.02
C GLY A 293 27.25 6.52 -13.78
N GLY A 294 27.31 6.66 -15.11
CA GLY A 294 26.12 6.55 -15.97
C GLY A 294 25.10 7.64 -15.64
N LYS A 295 23.90 7.24 -15.18
CA LYS A 295 22.84 8.15 -14.71
C LYS A 295 22.85 8.38 -13.19
N GLN A 296 23.69 7.67 -12.42
CA GLN A 296 23.87 7.90 -10.99
C GLN A 296 24.81 9.10 -10.79
N SER A 297 24.28 10.23 -10.31
CA SER A 297 25.01 11.50 -10.16
C SER A 297 25.55 11.76 -8.76
N GLU A 298 25.15 10.96 -7.77
CA GLU A 298 25.57 11.12 -6.36
C GLU A 298 26.35 9.89 -5.85
N LEU A 299 27.31 10.11 -4.96
CA LEU A 299 28.08 9.05 -4.29
C LEU A 299 27.32 8.55 -3.06
N ILE A 300 27.10 7.24 -2.96
CA ILE A 300 26.49 6.60 -1.78
C ILE A 300 27.54 5.73 -1.12
N GLN A 301 27.77 5.89 0.19
CA GLN A 301 28.69 5.04 0.94
C GLN A 301 27.97 4.36 2.11
N TYR A 302 28.47 3.19 2.47
CA TYR A 302 28.00 2.37 3.57
C TYR A 302 29.21 2.04 4.46
N GLU A 303 29.00 1.99 5.78
CA GLU A 303 30.00 1.50 6.72
C GLU A 303 29.38 0.60 7.78
N SER A 304 30.19 -0.29 8.37
CA SER A 304 29.88 -0.97 9.62
C SER A 304 30.44 -0.19 10.82
N GLU A 305 29.96 -0.53 12.02
CA GLU A 305 30.73 -0.28 13.25
C GLU A 305 32.08 -1.01 13.23
N LEU A 306 32.96 -0.71 14.20
CA LEU A 306 34.22 -1.44 14.35
C LEU A 306 33.97 -2.83 14.94
N ILE A 307 34.17 -3.88 14.15
CA ILE A 307 33.81 -5.26 14.49
C ILE A 307 35.03 -6.01 15.07
N ASP A 308 34.83 -6.79 16.13
CA ASP A 308 35.78 -7.79 16.63
C ASP A 308 35.45 -9.18 16.06
N PHE A 309 36.13 -9.57 14.98
CA PHE A 309 35.95 -10.83 14.28
C PHE A 309 36.59 -11.97 15.09
N LYS A 310 35.77 -12.95 15.52
CA LYS A 310 36.18 -14.03 16.42
C LYS A 310 36.21 -15.39 15.71
N THR A 311 37.04 -16.31 16.19
CA THR A 311 37.11 -17.70 15.74
C THR A 311 36.48 -18.62 16.80
N THR A 312 35.15 -18.71 16.82
CA THR A 312 34.41 -19.50 17.83
C THR A 312 34.24 -20.97 17.47
N ALA A 313 34.35 -21.33 16.19
CA ALA A 313 34.46 -22.71 15.69
C ALA A 313 35.00 -22.72 14.25
N VAL A 314 35.48 -23.87 13.77
CA VAL A 314 35.80 -24.05 12.35
C VAL A 314 34.49 -23.97 11.53
N ASN A 315 34.50 -23.17 10.46
CA ASN A 315 33.37 -22.94 9.53
C ASN A 315 32.14 -22.17 10.05
N GLN A 316 32.23 -21.41 11.15
CA GLN A 316 31.14 -20.51 11.54
C GLN A 316 31.16 -19.20 10.73
N VAL A 317 30.05 -18.92 10.03
CA VAL A 317 29.83 -17.67 9.27
C VAL A 317 29.36 -16.55 10.22
N GLN A 318 29.89 -15.34 10.05
CA GLN A 318 29.46 -14.12 10.74
C GLN A 318 28.82 -13.16 9.74
N TYR A 319 27.67 -12.58 10.09
CA TYR A 319 26.96 -11.59 9.28
C TYR A 319 27.18 -10.19 9.85
N ILE A 320 27.64 -9.27 9.01
CA ILE A 320 27.84 -7.86 9.38
C ILE A 320 26.88 -6.99 8.58
N ALA A 321 26.14 -6.12 9.27
CA ALA A 321 25.33 -5.09 8.64
C ALA A 321 26.18 -3.85 8.34
N LEU A 322 26.11 -3.35 7.12
CA LEU A 322 26.59 -2.03 6.74
C LEU A 322 25.38 -1.08 6.66
N THR A 323 25.50 0.09 7.25
CA THR A 323 24.50 1.17 7.23
C THR A 323 24.96 2.30 6.31
N PRO A 324 24.04 3.03 5.63
CA PRO A 324 24.41 4.19 4.83
C PRO A 324 25.07 5.27 5.69
N VAL A 325 26.15 5.87 5.19
CA VAL A 325 26.85 6.98 5.85
C VAL A 325 26.00 8.24 5.71
N SER A 326 25.67 8.86 6.85
CA SER A 326 24.90 10.12 6.88
C SER A 326 25.57 11.22 6.08
N ASN A 327 24.79 11.96 5.27
CA ASN A 327 25.25 12.99 4.33
C ASN A 327 26.07 12.45 3.13
N THR A 328 26.11 11.14 2.90
CA THR A 328 26.31 10.64 1.54
C THR A 328 25.00 10.73 0.76
N GLY A 329 25.09 10.72 -0.56
CA GLY A 329 23.97 11.01 -1.45
C GLY A 329 22.95 9.88 -1.54
N LYS A 330 22.09 9.99 -2.55
CA LYS A 330 20.95 9.08 -2.75
C LYS A 330 20.94 8.43 -4.14
N PRO A 331 20.13 7.38 -4.36
CA PRO A 331 19.89 6.87 -5.71
C PRO A 331 19.24 7.97 -6.56
N THR A 332 19.87 8.37 -7.67
CA THR A 332 19.36 9.43 -8.57
C THR A 332 18.76 8.86 -9.86
N VAL A 333 18.66 7.53 -9.95
CA VAL A 333 18.04 6.79 -11.05
C VAL A 333 17.58 5.42 -10.54
N GLY A 334 16.41 4.95 -10.96
CA GLY A 334 15.96 3.57 -10.69
C GLY A 334 16.77 2.50 -11.42
N GLY A 335 16.54 1.23 -11.05
CA GLY A 335 17.23 0.06 -11.60
C GLY A 335 18.32 -0.49 -10.67
N LYS A 336 19.27 -1.24 -11.24
CA LYS A 336 20.31 -1.96 -10.49
C LYS A 336 21.53 -1.10 -10.20
N HIS A 337 21.95 -1.06 -8.93
CA HIS A 337 23.15 -0.34 -8.47
C HIS A 337 24.15 -1.29 -7.83
N SER A 338 25.40 -1.22 -8.31
CA SER A 338 26.51 -2.06 -7.84
C SER A 338 27.23 -1.44 -6.63
N VAL A 339 27.08 -2.06 -5.45
CA VAL A 339 27.79 -1.75 -4.22
C VAL A 339 29.12 -2.51 -4.20
N LYS A 340 30.25 -1.82 -4.32
CA LYS A 340 31.60 -2.40 -4.19
C LYS A 340 32.02 -2.42 -2.73
N MET A 341 32.46 -3.58 -2.23
CA MET A 341 32.79 -3.74 -0.80
C MET A 341 34.28 -3.98 -0.54
N LYS A 342 34.76 -3.50 0.61
CA LYS A 342 36.09 -3.81 1.15
C LYS A 342 36.06 -3.83 2.68
N LEU A 343 36.97 -4.58 3.29
CA LEU A 343 37.24 -4.49 4.73
C LEU A 343 38.57 -3.76 4.95
N VAL A 344 38.65 -2.90 5.96
CA VAL A 344 39.88 -2.24 6.39
C VAL A 344 40.15 -2.57 7.86
N THR A 345 41.38 -2.98 8.15
CA THR A 345 41.93 -3.16 9.50
C THR A 345 43.16 -2.28 9.67
N ASN A 346 43.41 -1.78 10.88
CA ASN A 346 44.54 -0.88 11.19
C ASN A 346 45.59 -1.52 12.11
N GLY A 347 45.57 -2.84 12.26
CA GLY A 347 46.53 -3.54 13.12
C GLY A 347 46.17 -3.38 14.60
N ARG A 348 47.20 -3.21 15.45
CA ARG A 348 47.04 -2.93 16.89
C ARG A 348 46.28 -1.61 17.15
N TYR A 349 46.28 -0.67 16.21
CA TYR A 349 45.58 0.62 16.30
C TYR A 349 44.06 0.50 16.52
N ASP A 350 43.41 -0.55 16.00
CA ASP A 350 41.97 -0.80 16.23
C ASP A 350 41.65 -1.27 17.67
N TYR A 351 42.68 -1.54 18.48
CA TYR A 351 42.58 -1.85 19.90
C TYR A 351 43.10 -0.69 20.77
N ASP A 352 44.22 -0.08 20.39
CA ASP A 352 44.85 1.04 21.09
C ASP A 352 45.28 2.15 20.10
N PRO A 353 44.69 3.36 20.14
CA PRO A 353 45.03 4.45 19.22
C PRO A 353 46.43 5.06 19.44
N PHE A 354 47.20 4.59 20.43
CA PHE A 354 48.60 4.97 20.64
C PHE A 354 49.62 4.03 19.96
N GLU A 355 49.19 2.87 19.47
CA GLU A 355 50.03 1.95 18.69
C GLU A 355 50.23 2.45 17.25
N PRO A 356 51.26 1.98 16.50
CA PRO A 356 51.42 2.32 15.09
C PRO A 356 50.22 1.85 14.24
N LYS A 357 49.79 2.70 13.29
CA LYS A 357 48.66 2.41 12.40
C LYS A 357 49.09 1.54 11.21
N GLU A 358 48.83 0.24 11.27
CA GLU A 358 49.15 -0.72 10.22
C GLU A 358 47.92 -1.00 9.34
N THR A 359 47.64 -0.10 8.39
CA THR A 359 46.44 -0.20 7.54
C THR A 359 46.57 -1.30 6.49
N ARG A 360 45.67 -2.29 6.50
CA ARG A 360 45.51 -3.33 5.49
C ARG A 360 44.07 -3.34 4.96
N GLU A 361 43.94 -3.31 3.64
CA GLU A 361 42.65 -3.53 2.97
C GLU A 361 42.51 -4.99 2.52
N ILE A 362 41.30 -5.53 2.66
CA ILE A 362 40.89 -6.83 2.13
C ILE A 362 39.75 -6.56 1.14
N ALA A 363 39.99 -6.84 -0.14
CA ALA A 363 39.00 -6.66 -1.18
C ALA A 363 37.81 -7.61 -0.99
N GLY A 364 36.59 -7.09 -1.09
CA GLY A 364 35.36 -7.86 -1.15
C GLY A 364 34.83 -7.99 -2.57
N CYS A 365 33.61 -8.49 -2.69
CA CYS A 365 32.86 -8.55 -3.94
C CYS A 365 31.97 -7.31 -4.16
N THR A 366 31.26 -7.32 -5.28
CA THR A 366 30.18 -6.37 -5.59
C THR A 366 28.83 -7.02 -5.32
N TYR A 367 27.86 -6.26 -4.81
CA TYR A 367 26.47 -6.68 -4.63
C TYR A 367 25.54 -5.72 -5.38
N GLU A 368 24.47 -6.22 -6.00
CA GLU A 368 23.48 -5.39 -6.67
C GLU A 368 22.29 -5.11 -5.74
N ILE A 369 21.94 -3.84 -5.56
CA ILE A 369 20.65 -3.42 -5.00
C ILE A 369 19.71 -3.00 -6.12
N ASP A 370 18.43 -3.36 -6.02
CA ASP A 370 17.38 -2.90 -6.92
C ASP A 370 16.72 -1.63 -6.35
N VAL A 371 16.73 -0.55 -7.12
CA VAL A 371 16.12 0.74 -6.79
C VAL A 371 14.83 0.93 -7.60
N GLU A 372 13.73 1.19 -6.93
CA GLU A 372 12.44 1.51 -7.55
C GLU A 372 12.51 2.88 -8.25
N PRO A 373 12.16 2.99 -9.55
CA PRO A 373 12.22 4.24 -10.30
C PRO A 373 11.12 5.23 -9.87
N LEU A 374 11.37 6.52 -10.03
CA LEU A 374 10.41 7.57 -9.68
C LEU A 374 9.36 7.74 -10.79
N ILE A 375 8.11 7.36 -10.50
CA ILE A 375 6.98 7.60 -11.42
C ILE A 375 6.57 9.08 -11.35
N LYS A 376 6.78 9.82 -12.44
CA LYS A 376 6.21 11.17 -12.64
C LYS A 376 4.90 11.06 -13.42
N ASN A 377 3.87 11.81 -12.99
CA ASN A 377 2.69 12.05 -13.82
C ASN A 377 2.96 13.21 -14.79
N ALA A 378 2.42 13.14 -16.01
CA ALA A 378 2.50 14.23 -16.98
C ALA A 378 1.59 15.41 -16.58
N GLU A 379 2.08 16.63 -16.79
CA GLU A 379 1.25 17.83 -16.75
C GLU A 379 0.72 18.13 -18.16
N MET A 380 -0.59 18.35 -18.30
CA MET A 380 -1.23 18.50 -19.61
C MET A 380 -2.37 19.53 -19.63
N VAL A 381 -2.58 20.12 -20.80
CA VAL A 381 -3.63 21.10 -21.10
C VAL A 381 -4.50 20.56 -22.23
N VAL A 382 -5.81 20.36 -21.98
CA VAL A 382 -6.76 19.92 -23.02
C VAL A 382 -7.49 21.13 -23.62
N TYR A 383 -7.56 21.20 -24.95
CA TYR A 383 -8.14 22.34 -25.69
C TYR A 383 -9.61 22.12 -26.03
N CYS A 384 -10.49 22.69 -25.21
CA CYS A 384 -11.93 22.41 -25.18
C CYS A 384 -12.77 23.46 -25.90
N PHE A 385 -12.73 23.44 -27.22
CA PHE A 385 -13.52 24.31 -28.10
C PHE A 385 -14.57 23.49 -28.87
N ASN A 386 -15.76 24.06 -29.11
CA ASN A 386 -16.82 23.37 -29.86
C ASN A 386 -16.31 22.87 -31.23
N GLY A 387 -16.37 21.56 -31.45
CA GLY A 387 -15.91 20.90 -32.67
C GLY A 387 -14.48 20.35 -32.64
N ASN A 388 -13.71 20.57 -31.57
CA ASN A 388 -12.37 19.96 -31.41
C ASN A 388 -12.44 18.46 -31.14
N GLN A 389 -13.37 18.05 -30.27
CA GLN A 389 -13.59 16.64 -29.94
C GLN A 389 -14.47 16.01 -31.02
N LYS A 390 -13.90 15.11 -31.82
CA LYS A 390 -14.63 14.39 -32.87
C LYS A 390 -14.82 12.94 -32.46
N VAL A 391 -16.05 12.45 -32.58
CA VAL A 391 -16.41 11.06 -32.29
C VAL A 391 -16.40 10.22 -33.57
N PHE A 392 -15.82 9.03 -33.49
CA PHE A 392 -15.71 8.07 -34.58
C PHE A 392 -16.26 6.70 -34.15
N GLY A 393 -16.72 5.94 -35.14
CA GLY A 393 -17.36 4.63 -34.96
C GLY A 393 -18.89 4.70 -34.89
N THR A 394 -19.55 3.55 -35.06
CA THR A 394 -20.99 3.39 -34.88
C THR A 394 -21.27 2.82 -33.50
N TYR A 395 -22.19 3.42 -32.75
CA TYR A 395 -22.53 3.04 -31.39
C TYR A 395 -23.96 2.49 -31.39
N LYS A 396 -24.17 1.23 -30.98
CA LYS A 396 -25.48 0.55 -31.03
C LYS A 396 -25.84 -0.05 -29.69
N LYS A 397 -27.06 0.19 -29.21
CA LYS A 397 -27.58 -0.38 -27.96
C LYS A 397 -27.32 -1.89 -27.90
N GLY A 398 -26.72 -2.37 -26.81
CA GLY A 398 -26.44 -3.79 -26.57
C GLY A 398 -25.14 -4.33 -27.21
N PHE A 399 -24.45 -3.57 -28.06
CA PHE A 399 -23.20 -4.00 -28.68
C PHE A 399 -21.97 -3.46 -27.94
N ALA A 400 -21.00 -4.34 -27.66
CA ALA A 400 -19.76 -3.95 -27.00
C ALA A 400 -18.90 -3.02 -27.88
N MET A 401 -18.26 -2.05 -27.23
CA MET A 401 -17.35 -1.11 -27.89
C MET A 401 -16.05 -1.79 -28.35
N THR A 402 -15.52 -1.31 -29.47
CA THR A 402 -14.33 -1.84 -30.12
C THR A 402 -13.30 -0.73 -30.35
N THR A 403 -12.11 -1.04 -30.87
CA THR A 403 -11.11 -0.05 -31.28
C THR A 403 -11.57 0.87 -32.41
N ALA A 404 -12.67 0.57 -33.10
CA ALA A 404 -13.32 1.46 -34.06
C ALA A 404 -14.13 2.59 -33.39
N ASN A 405 -14.45 2.45 -32.09
CA ASN A 405 -15.19 3.41 -31.28
C ASN A 405 -14.21 4.27 -30.49
N TYR A 406 -13.93 5.49 -30.95
CA TYR A 406 -12.99 6.41 -30.30
C TYR A 406 -13.39 7.87 -30.50
N ALA A 407 -12.81 8.75 -29.69
CA ALA A 407 -12.84 10.19 -29.92
C ALA A 407 -11.42 10.74 -30.08
N THR A 408 -11.25 11.83 -30.84
CA THR A 408 -9.98 12.57 -30.87
C THR A 408 -10.00 13.74 -29.90
N ILE A 409 -8.85 14.04 -29.29
CA ILE A 409 -8.65 15.20 -28.41
C ILE A 409 -7.44 16.02 -28.85
N ASN A 410 -7.60 17.34 -28.81
CA ASN A 410 -6.52 18.30 -28.99
C ASN A 410 -5.97 18.70 -27.62
N MET A 411 -4.66 18.58 -27.41
CA MET A 411 -4.01 18.86 -26.11
C MET A 411 -2.53 19.27 -26.25
N GLU A 412 -1.94 19.74 -25.17
CA GLU A 412 -0.51 20.02 -25.03
C GLU A 412 0.02 19.35 -23.75
N VAL A 413 1.20 18.73 -23.84
CA VAL A 413 1.94 18.17 -22.70
C VAL A 413 2.97 19.20 -22.25
N LYS A 414 2.81 19.68 -21.01
CA LYS A 414 3.66 20.68 -20.35
C LYS A 414 4.87 20.04 -19.66
N GLU A 415 4.68 18.88 -19.04
CA GLU A 415 5.75 18.10 -18.40
C GLU A 415 5.63 16.61 -18.79
N PRO A 416 6.73 15.94 -19.16
CA PRO A 416 6.75 14.49 -19.45
C PRO A 416 6.36 13.63 -18.23
N GLY A 417 5.76 12.47 -18.48
CA GLY A 417 5.36 11.51 -17.45
C GLY A 417 4.20 10.59 -17.86
N ASP A 418 3.75 9.78 -16.92
CA ASP A 418 2.61 8.88 -17.08
C ASP A 418 1.28 9.65 -17.05
N TYR A 419 0.29 9.18 -17.80
CA TYR A 419 -1.02 9.81 -17.91
C TYR A 419 -2.17 8.81 -17.94
N ILE A 420 -3.32 9.27 -17.45
CA ILE A 420 -4.61 8.58 -17.51
C ILE A 420 -5.65 9.62 -17.91
N ILE A 421 -6.20 9.50 -19.12
CA ILE A 421 -7.28 10.37 -19.63
C ILE A 421 -8.57 9.56 -19.59
N LYS A 422 -9.57 10.06 -18.87
CA LYS A 422 -10.88 9.41 -18.68
C LYS A 422 -12.03 10.37 -18.88
N THR A 423 -13.19 9.83 -19.23
CA THR A 423 -14.48 10.51 -19.10
C THR A 423 -15.30 9.92 -17.96
N ASN A 424 -16.39 10.60 -17.58
CA ASN A 424 -17.49 9.96 -16.85
C ASN A 424 -18.00 8.70 -17.59
N ASN A 425 -18.68 7.83 -16.83
CA ASN A 425 -19.50 6.77 -17.40
C ASN A 425 -20.89 7.32 -17.73
N ALA A 426 -21.28 7.22 -18.99
CA ALA A 426 -22.61 7.58 -19.48
C ALA A 426 -23.16 6.41 -20.31
N ASN A 427 -24.43 6.06 -20.09
CA ASN A 427 -25.12 4.99 -20.82
C ASN A 427 -24.41 3.60 -20.81
N GLY A 428 -23.55 3.31 -19.82
CA GLY A 428 -22.79 2.07 -19.76
C GLY A 428 -21.49 2.06 -20.57
N ILE A 429 -21.05 3.23 -21.05
CA ILE A 429 -19.76 3.45 -21.71
C ILE A 429 -18.95 4.51 -20.97
N HIS A 430 -17.63 4.41 -21.06
CA HIS A 430 -16.71 5.53 -20.79
C HIS A 430 -15.58 5.53 -21.84
N PHE A 431 -14.88 6.64 -22.00
CA PHE A 431 -13.67 6.72 -22.81
C PHE A 431 -12.44 6.71 -21.92
N GLU A 432 -11.40 6.01 -22.33
CA GLU A 432 -10.16 5.87 -21.55
C GLU A 432 -8.93 5.74 -22.45
N LEU A 433 -7.83 6.36 -22.03
CA LEU A 433 -6.49 6.18 -22.57
C LEU A 433 -5.45 6.29 -21.44
N THR A 434 -4.42 5.46 -21.49
CA THR A 434 -3.31 5.47 -20.53
C THR A 434 -1.98 5.29 -21.27
N GLY A 435 -0.93 5.94 -20.81
CA GLY A 435 0.41 5.81 -21.39
C GLY A 435 1.43 6.72 -20.72
N THR A 436 2.56 6.93 -21.38
CA THR A 436 3.65 7.80 -20.95
C THR A 436 3.98 8.79 -22.07
N PHE A 437 4.28 10.04 -21.71
CA PHE A 437 4.88 11.02 -22.61
C PHE A 437 6.35 11.19 -22.25
N ASP A 438 7.26 10.91 -23.19
CA ASP A 438 8.72 11.07 -22.99
C ASP A 438 9.21 12.52 -23.20
N THR A 439 8.39 13.36 -23.85
CA THR A 439 8.70 14.74 -24.23
C THR A 439 7.48 15.65 -24.12
N THR A 440 7.71 16.96 -23.97
CA THR A 440 6.68 17.99 -24.12
C THR A 440 6.25 18.15 -25.58
N GLY A 441 5.02 18.61 -25.84
CA GLY A 441 4.56 18.83 -27.22
C GLY A 441 3.05 19.04 -27.38
N MET A 442 2.64 19.55 -28.55
CA MET A 442 1.23 19.67 -28.93
C MET A 442 0.75 18.45 -29.73
N TYR A 443 -0.41 17.94 -29.33
CA TYR A 443 -1.15 16.86 -29.97
C TYR A 443 -2.42 17.46 -30.56
N ILE A 444 -2.35 17.86 -31.84
CA ILE A 444 -3.45 18.43 -32.62
C ILE A 444 -3.55 17.73 -33.97
N GLU A 445 -4.72 17.78 -34.61
CA GLU A 445 -4.96 17.20 -35.94
C GLU A 445 -3.85 17.56 -36.95
N PRO A 446 -3.29 16.58 -37.70
CA PRO A 446 -3.71 15.18 -37.84
C PRO A 446 -3.20 14.23 -36.73
N ASN A 447 -2.40 14.73 -35.78
CA ASN A 447 -1.78 13.96 -34.70
C ASN A 447 -2.56 14.08 -33.36
N ALA A 448 -3.88 14.34 -33.45
CA ALA A 448 -4.74 14.41 -32.27
C ALA A 448 -4.80 13.05 -31.56
N LEU A 449 -4.80 13.07 -30.22
CA LEU A 449 -4.72 11.85 -29.42
C LEU A 449 -6.06 11.11 -29.43
N LYS A 450 -6.05 9.77 -29.55
CA LYS A 450 -7.27 8.94 -29.64
C LYS A 450 -7.60 8.30 -28.29
N ILE A 451 -8.75 8.66 -27.72
CA ILE A 451 -9.30 8.01 -26.54
C ILE A 451 -10.35 6.97 -26.97
N TYR A 452 -10.29 5.75 -26.43
CA TYR A 452 -11.12 4.64 -26.91
C TYR A 452 -12.31 4.41 -25.99
N ALA A 453 -13.48 4.15 -26.59
CA ALA A 453 -14.69 3.79 -25.85
C ALA A 453 -14.57 2.36 -25.29
N LYS A 454 -15.06 2.17 -24.06
CA LYS A 454 -15.17 0.88 -23.39
C LYS A 454 -16.59 0.71 -22.85
N GLY A 455 -17.09 -0.52 -22.81
CA GLY A 455 -18.42 -0.85 -22.27
C GLY A 455 -19.43 -1.26 -23.33
N VAL A 456 -20.72 -1.21 -22.96
CA VAL A 456 -21.87 -1.62 -23.79
C VAL A 456 -22.97 -0.56 -23.60
N PRO A 457 -23.50 0.08 -24.66
CA PRO A 457 -24.56 1.07 -24.51
C PRO A 457 -25.87 0.43 -24.05
N LEU A 458 -26.50 1.00 -23.02
CA LEU A 458 -27.71 0.45 -22.40
C LEU A 458 -29.02 0.94 -23.05
N ALA A 459 -29.02 2.15 -23.59
CA ALA A 459 -30.16 2.80 -24.22
C ALA A 459 -29.80 3.47 -25.56
N GLU A 460 -30.79 3.65 -26.43
CA GLU A 460 -30.70 4.48 -27.64
C GLU A 460 -30.86 5.97 -27.26
N GLY A 461 -30.22 6.88 -28.00
CA GLY A 461 -30.22 8.33 -27.74
C GLY A 461 -28.83 8.96 -27.76
N THR A 462 -28.76 10.26 -27.51
CA THR A 462 -27.49 11.01 -27.45
C THR A 462 -27.07 11.25 -26.00
N PHE A 463 -25.79 10.97 -25.69
CA PHE A 463 -25.25 11.03 -24.33
C PHE A 463 -23.95 11.84 -24.31
N THR A 464 -23.81 12.71 -23.32
CA THR A 464 -22.66 13.61 -23.15
C THR A 464 -21.60 12.99 -22.26
N TYR A 465 -20.35 13.05 -22.72
CA TYR A 465 -19.17 12.55 -22.02
C TYR A 465 -18.26 13.72 -21.64
N THR A 466 -18.03 13.90 -20.35
CA THR A 466 -17.19 14.95 -19.74
C THR A 466 -15.86 14.37 -19.29
N PHE A 467 -14.75 15.07 -19.51
CA PHE A 467 -13.43 14.64 -19.04
C PHE A 467 -13.28 14.73 -17.52
N ASP A 468 -12.65 13.71 -16.92
CA ASP A 468 -12.35 13.59 -15.50
C ASP A 468 -10.89 14.00 -15.21
N MET A 469 -10.52 15.21 -15.63
CA MET A 469 -9.18 15.80 -15.45
C MET A 469 -9.25 17.31 -15.22
N PRO A 470 -8.29 17.92 -14.51
CA PRO A 470 -8.24 19.38 -14.34
C PRO A 470 -7.95 20.09 -15.67
N THR A 471 -8.97 20.65 -16.30
CA THR A 471 -8.86 21.35 -17.59
C THR A 471 -8.45 22.82 -17.42
N SER A 472 -7.29 23.20 -17.96
CA SER A 472 -6.66 24.51 -17.73
C SER A 472 -6.57 25.43 -18.97
N VAL A 473 -7.56 25.46 -19.88
CA VAL A 473 -7.89 26.67 -20.68
C VAL A 473 -9.40 26.75 -21.04
N GLY A 474 -10.08 27.78 -20.55
CA GLY A 474 -10.94 28.62 -21.41
C GLY A 474 -12.44 28.34 -21.59
N GLY A 475 -13.03 27.26 -21.05
CA GLY A 475 -14.47 27.00 -21.23
C GLY A 475 -15.09 26.08 -20.17
N THR A 476 -16.40 26.24 -19.93
CA THR A 476 -17.19 25.37 -19.05
C THR A 476 -17.13 23.92 -19.52
N SER A 477 -16.67 23.02 -18.62
CA SER A 477 -16.73 21.54 -18.71
C SER A 477 -16.47 20.94 -20.10
N CYS A 478 -15.23 20.52 -20.35
CA CYS A 478 -14.85 19.84 -21.59
C CYS A 478 -15.68 18.58 -21.83
N SER A 479 -16.48 18.55 -22.91
CA SER A 479 -17.35 17.42 -23.22
C SER A 479 -17.59 17.20 -24.72
N PHE A 480 -18.04 15.99 -25.07
CA PHE A 480 -18.52 15.65 -26.40
C PHE A 480 -19.71 14.69 -26.33
N ASP A 481 -20.53 14.68 -27.36
CA ASP A 481 -21.74 13.86 -27.44
C ASP A 481 -21.54 12.62 -28.30
N VAL A 482 -22.06 11.48 -27.86
CA VAL A 482 -22.14 10.23 -28.63
C VAL A 482 -23.60 9.86 -28.82
N THR A 483 -24.01 9.74 -30.09
CA THR A 483 -25.34 9.21 -30.45
C THR A 483 -25.28 7.70 -30.57
N VAL A 484 -26.10 7.03 -29.76
CA VAL A 484 -26.28 5.58 -29.75
C VAL A 484 -27.54 5.22 -30.52
N GLU A 485 -27.36 4.46 -31.60
CA GLU A 485 -28.43 3.95 -32.45
C GLU A 485 -29.22 2.82 -31.75
N PRO A 486 -30.52 2.65 -32.08
CA PRO A 486 -31.29 1.49 -31.67
C PRO A 486 -30.74 0.20 -32.30
N ASP A 487 -30.94 -0.92 -31.61
CA ASP A 487 -30.84 -2.25 -32.23
C ASP A 487 -32.07 -2.48 -33.12
N ALA A 488 -31.99 -2.00 -34.35
CA ALA A 488 -33.06 -2.03 -35.35
C ALA A 488 -32.56 -2.69 -36.63
N LEU A 489 -33.36 -3.61 -37.19
CA LEU A 489 -33.03 -4.30 -38.42
C LEU A 489 -33.04 -3.34 -39.62
N THR A 490 -32.21 -3.61 -40.63
CA THR A 490 -32.34 -2.92 -41.92
C THR A 490 -33.67 -3.28 -42.59
N PRO A 491 -34.24 -2.40 -43.45
CA PRO A 491 -35.47 -2.70 -44.19
C PRO A 491 -35.30 -3.98 -45.01
N LYS A 492 -36.34 -4.83 -45.06
CA LYS A 492 -36.30 -6.12 -45.75
C LYS A 492 -37.28 -6.14 -46.92
N THR A 493 -36.83 -6.55 -48.09
CA THR A 493 -37.70 -6.91 -49.22
C THR A 493 -38.24 -8.31 -49.01
N PHE A 494 -39.57 -8.41 -49.03
CA PHE A 494 -40.36 -9.63 -48.86
C PHE A 494 -41.06 -9.96 -50.17
N LEU A 495 -40.50 -10.91 -50.92
CA LEU A 495 -41.05 -11.38 -52.19
C LEU A 495 -42.05 -12.51 -51.93
N THR A 496 -43.25 -12.44 -52.47
CA THR A 496 -44.31 -13.43 -52.18
C THR A 496 -44.94 -14.02 -53.43
N TYR A 497 -45.09 -15.35 -53.45
CA TYR A 497 -45.83 -16.11 -54.45
C TYR A 497 -47.14 -16.61 -53.83
N SER A 498 -48.26 -16.32 -54.49
CA SER A 498 -49.58 -16.83 -54.11
C SER A 498 -50.57 -16.67 -55.25
N SER A 499 -51.77 -17.23 -55.08
CA SER A 499 -52.91 -16.91 -55.94
C SER A 499 -53.16 -15.41 -55.88
N GLN A 500 -53.50 -14.79 -57.03
CA GLN A 500 -53.78 -13.35 -57.10
C GLN A 500 -55.09 -12.95 -56.39
N ASN A 501 -55.70 -13.87 -55.62
CA ASN A 501 -56.86 -13.59 -54.79
C ASN A 501 -56.45 -12.82 -53.52
N THR A 502 -56.55 -11.50 -53.60
CA THR A 502 -56.25 -10.58 -52.50
C THR A 502 -57.32 -10.57 -51.40
N THR A 503 -58.50 -11.18 -51.62
CA THR A 503 -59.59 -11.23 -50.61
C THR A 503 -59.15 -11.97 -49.36
N TYR A 504 -58.42 -13.08 -49.53
CA TYR A 504 -58.01 -13.94 -48.43
C TYR A 504 -56.58 -13.69 -47.94
N GLY A 505 -55.71 -13.11 -48.78
CA GLY A 505 -54.35 -12.73 -48.39
C GLY A 505 -53.39 -13.90 -48.21
N TYR A 506 -53.61 -15.03 -48.89
CA TYR A 506 -52.86 -16.29 -48.75
C TYR A 506 -51.33 -16.13 -48.73
N GLY A 507 -50.79 -15.21 -49.54
CA GLY A 507 -49.38 -14.84 -49.55
C GLY A 507 -49.15 -13.38 -49.19
N PHE A 508 -49.85 -12.84 -48.19
CA PHE A 508 -49.72 -11.43 -47.74
C PHE A 508 -50.02 -10.37 -48.81
N ASN A 509 -50.58 -10.77 -49.96
CA ASN A 509 -50.95 -9.92 -51.09
C ASN A 509 -52.26 -9.15 -50.89
N GLY A 510 -52.96 -9.37 -49.77
CA GLY A 510 -54.16 -8.67 -49.35
C GLY A 510 -54.62 -9.13 -47.96
N GLY A 511 -55.85 -8.77 -47.59
CA GLY A 511 -56.45 -9.17 -46.30
C GLY A 511 -55.67 -8.70 -45.06
N GLN A 512 -55.93 -9.37 -43.93
CA GLN A 512 -55.29 -9.05 -42.65
C GLN A 512 -53.81 -9.46 -42.61
N ALA A 513 -53.40 -10.45 -43.41
CA ALA A 513 -52.00 -10.81 -43.57
C ALA A 513 -51.17 -9.66 -44.16
N ASN A 514 -51.70 -8.95 -45.17
CA ASN A 514 -51.07 -7.76 -45.72
C ASN A 514 -50.97 -6.63 -44.69
N GLN A 515 -52.08 -6.35 -43.98
CA GLN A 515 -52.13 -5.33 -42.93
C GLN A 515 -51.13 -5.62 -41.80
N PHE A 516 -50.96 -6.89 -41.43
CA PHE A 516 -49.96 -7.33 -40.46
C PHE A 516 -48.53 -7.00 -40.93
N ILE A 517 -48.12 -7.47 -42.11
CA ILE A 517 -46.72 -7.40 -42.55
C ILE A 517 -46.28 -5.99 -42.94
N THR A 518 -47.21 -5.15 -43.40
CA THR A 518 -46.95 -3.75 -43.79
C THR A 518 -47.15 -2.73 -42.66
N SER A 519 -47.65 -3.16 -41.49
CA SER A 519 -47.86 -2.26 -40.35
C SER A 519 -46.56 -1.97 -39.61
N ASP A 520 -46.20 -0.69 -39.55
CA ASP A 520 -45.15 -0.16 -38.67
C ASP A 520 -45.31 -0.58 -37.20
N ASN A 521 -46.52 -0.93 -36.73
CA ASN A 521 -46.73 -1.38 -35.35
C ASN A 521 -46.07 -2.75 -35.10
N ASN A 522 -45.81 -3.51 -36.16
CA ASN A 522 -45.17 -4.83 -36.13
C ASN A 522 -43.71 -4.78 -36.60
N PHE A 523 -43.46 -4.20 -37.79
CA PHE A 523 -42.16 -4.17 -38.46
C PHE A 523 -41.88 -2.76 -39.00
N GLY A 524 -41.23 -1.91 -38.21
CA GLY A 524 -41.03 -0.51 -38.60
C GLY A 524 -40.27 0.36 -37.59
N THR A 525 -40.35 1.66 -37.79
CA THR A 525 -39.54 2.68 -37.11
C THR A 525 -40.15 3.23 -35.82
N LYS A 526 -41.37 2.84 -35.45
CA LYS A 526 -42.07 3.38 -34.27
C LYS A 526 -41.41 2.88 -32.99
N MET A 527 -41.45 3.72 -31.95
CA MET A 527 -40.93 3.37 -30.62
C MET A 527 -41.55 2.08 -30.06
N PHE A 528 -42.80 1.78 -30.43
CA PHE A 528 -43.58 0.61 -30.03
C PHE A 528 -43.74 -0.46 -31.14
N SER A 529 -42.95 -0.38 -32.21
CA SER A 529 -42.83 -1.48 -33.18
C SER A 529 -42.35 -2.74 -32.49
N THR A 530 -43.06 -3.86 -32.64
CA THR A 530 -42.69 -5.14 -32.00
C THR A 530 -41.30 -5.61 -32.42
N VAL A 531 -40.97 -5.44 -33.71
CA VAL A 531 -39.63 -5.58 -34.27
C VAL A 531 -39.23 -4.21 -34.82
N LYS A 532 -38.27 -3.57 -34.16
CA LYS A 532 -37.72 -2.29 -34.63
C LYS A 532 -36.93 -2.47 -35.92
N MET A 533 -37.20 -1.61 -36.88
CA MET A 533 -36.52 -1.58 -38.17
C MET A 533 -36.22 -0.13 -38.57
N GLN A 534 -35.16 0.08 -39.36
CA GLN A 534 -34.78 1.40 -39.89
C GLN A 534 -35.75 1.92 -40.98
N GLY A 535 -36.70 1.09 -41.39
CA GLY A 535 -37.79 1.35 -42.33
C GLY A 535 -38.73 0.14 -42.38
N GLY A 536 -39.85 0.22 -43.10
CA GLY A 536 -40.83 -0.88 -43.18
C GLY A 536 -40.40 -2.06 -44.05
N VAL A 537 -41.27 -3.07 -44.16
CA VAL A 537 -41.12 -4.21 -45.07
C VAL A 537 -41.53 -3.83 -46.50
N ASN A 538 -40.63 -4.00 -47.46
CA ASN A 538 -40.90 -3.79 -48.88
C ASN A 538 -41.54 -5.05 -49.49
N LEU A 539 -42.87 -5.10 -49.55
CA LEU A 539 -43.63 -6.24 -50.07
C LEU A 539 -43.69 -6.24 -51.60
N VAL A 540 -43.25 -7.33 -52.24
CA VAL A 540 -43.36 -7.54 -53.69
C VAL A 540 -44.17 -8.81 -53.96
N SER A 541 -45.35 -8.68 -54.57
CA SER A 541 -46.21 -9.82 -54.91
C SER A 541 -46.01 -10.31 -56.35
N LYS A 542 -46.00 -11.63 -56.53
CA LYS A 542 -46.03 -12.32 -57.83
C LYS A 542 -47.27 -13.20 -57.92
N SER A 543 -47.52 -13.78 -59.11
CA SER A 543 -48.56 -14.80 -59.30
C SER A 543 -48.15 -16.13 -58.66
N ASN A 544 -48.99 -17.15 -58.77
CA ASN A 544 -48.73 -18.48 -58.22
C ASN A 544 -47.81 -19.36 -59.09
N ASN A 545 -47.15 -18.78 -60.10
CA ASN A 545 -46.22 -19.46 -61.00
C ASN A 545 -44.76 -19.09 -60.65
N THR A 546 -43.97 -20.09 -60.28
CA THR A 546 -42.58 -19.94 -59.81
C THR A 546 -41.51 -20.08 -60.89
N SER A 547 -41.89 -20.18 -62.17
CA SER A 547 -40.95 -20.39 -63.30
C SER A 547 -39.85 -19.32 -63.40
N ASN A 548 -40.09 -18.12 -62.89
CA ASN A 548 -39.15 -16.99 -62.89
C ASN A 548 -38.53 -16.70 -61.51
N ILE A 549 -38.64 -17.62 -60.53
CA ILE A 549 -38.27 -17.35 -59.14
C ILE A 549 -36.82 -16.86 -58.95
N SER A 550 -35.88 -17.39 -59.74
CA SER A 550 -34.47 -16.96 -59.72
C SER A 550 -34.29 -15.51 -60.17
N SER A 551 -34.94 -15.08 -61.25
CA SER A 551 -34.83 -13.71 -61.78
C SER A 551 -35.65 -12.70 -60.96
N ASP A 552 -36.78 -13.12 -60.39
CA ASP A 552 -37.56 -12.31 -59.45
C ASP A 552 -36.77 -12.05 -58.15
N ILE A 553 -36.12 -13.07 -57.57
CA ILE A 553 -35.27 -12.91 -56.37
C ILE A 553 -34.09 -11.96 -56.63
N ALA A 554 -33.48 -12.05 -57.81
CA ALA A 554 -32.37 -11.17 -58.19
C ALA A 554 -32.82 -9.72 -58.44
N SER A 555 -33.87 -9.52 -59.24
CA SER A 555 -34.35 -8.18 -59.63
C SER A 555 -34.97 -7.39 -58.48
N THR A 556 -35.55 -8.06 -57.49
CA THR A 556 -36.13 -7.41 -56.30
C THR A 556 -35.12 -7.22 -55.15
N ASN A 557 -33.94 -7.83 -55.25
CA ASN A 557 -33.01 -8.04 -54.14
C ASN A 557 -33.73 -8.60 -52.88
N ALA A 558 -34.54 -9.65 -53.05
CA ALA A 558 -35.31 -10.23 -51.95
C ALA A 558 -34.42 -10.73 -50.80
N ASN A 559 -34.74 -10.37 -49.56
CA ASN A 559 -34.11 -10.91 -48.35
C ASN A 559 -34.89 -12.11 -47.81
N VAL A 560 -36.23 -12.09 -47.98
CA VAL A 560 -37.13 -13.19 -47.62
C VAL A 560 -38.10 -13.48 -48.77
N VAL A 561 -38.37 -14.76 -49.03
CA VAL A 561 -39.39 -15.24 -49.97
C VAL A 561 -40.50 -15.97 -49.21
N SER A 562 -41.76 -15.66 -49.52
CA SER A 562 -42.90 -16.41 -49.03
C SER A 562 -43.60 -17.19 -50.14
N VAL A 563 -44.10 -18.36 -49.76
CA VAL A 563 -44.93 -19.23 -50.58
C VAL A 563 -46.27 -19.37 -49.86
N GLY A 564 -47.36 -18.98 -50.51
CA GLY A 564 -48.73 -19.20 -50.05
C GLY A 564 -49.61 -19.83 -51.12
N PHE A 565 -50.86 -20.16 -50.77
CA PHE A 565 -51.80 -20.78 -51.70
C PHE A 565 -52.10 -19.89 -52.92
N ASN A 566 -52.07 -20.37 -54.17
CA ASN A 566 -51.96 -21.76 -54.62
C ASN A 566 -50.68 -21.97 -55.46
N THR A 567 -49.51 -21.78 -54.85
CA THR A 567 -48.23 -21.69 -55.57
C THR A 567 -47.72 -23.03 -56.07
N VAL A 568 -47.51 -23.11 -57.39
CA VAL A 568 -47.04 -24.30 -58.10
C VAL A 568 -45.52 -24.29 -58.23
N PHE A 569 -44.88 -25.42 -57.93
CA PHE A 569 -43.45 -25.67 -58.10
C PHE A 569 -43.18 -26.78 -59.12
N ASN A 570 -42.13 -26.60 -59.89
CA ASN A 570 -41.42 -27.68 -60.57
C ASN A 570 -40.03 -27.89 -59.92
N ALA A 571 -39.35 -28.99 -60.27
CA ALA A 571 -38.04 -29.32 -59.71
C ALA A 571 -36.99 -28.20 -59.83
N GLN A 572 -36.98 -27.42 -60.92
CA GLN A 572 -36.04 -26.31 -61.12
C GLN A 572 -36.33 -25.14 -60.18
N SER A 573 -37.58 -24.68 -60.14
CA SER A 573 -38.01 -23.59 -59.23
C SER A 573 -37.77 -23.91 -57.75
N ALA A 574 -37.95 -25.16 -57.35
CA ALA A 574 -37.64 -25.63 -56.00
C ALA A 574 -36.12 -25.64 -55.73
N ALA A 575 -35.31 -26.06 -56.70
CA ALA A 575 -33.85 -26.02 -56.60
C ALA A 575 -33.29 -24.59 -56.52
N ASP A 576 -33.88 -23.64 -57.25
CA ASP A 576 -33.51 -22.22 -57.19
C ASP A 576 -33.89 -21.59 -55.83
N LEU A 577 -35.08 -21.91 -55.29
CA LEU A 577 -35.47 -21.46 -53.94
C LEU A 577 -34.58 -22.07 -52.85
N ALA A 578 -34.21 -23.36 -52.97
CA ALA A 578 -33.25 -24.01 -52.08
C ALA A 578 -31.84 -23.40 -52.18
N ARG A 579 -31.42 -22.92 -53.36
CA ARG A 579 -30.16 -22.17 -53.54
C ARG A 579 -30.23 -20.80 -52.85
N PHE A 580 -31.34 -20.10 -52.96
CA PHE A 580 -31.57 -18.83 -52.26
C PHE A 580 -31.46 -18.98 -50.73
N ILE A 581 -32.06 -20.05 -50.16
CA ILE A 581 -31.94 -20.37 -48.73
C ILE A 581 -30.48 -20.62 -48.32
N ARG A 582 -29.73 -21.41 -49.11
CA ARG A 582 -28.30 -21.69 -48.85
C ARG A 582 -27.41 -20.44 -48.99
N ASN A 583 -27.86 -19.44 -49.74
CA ASN A 583 -27.19 -18.14 -49.90
C ASN A 583 -27.68 -17.10 -48.86
N GLY A 584 -28.22 -17.53 -47.72
CA GLY A 584 -28.62 -16.66 -46.60
C GLY A 584 -30.04 -16.11 -46.65
N GLY A 585 -30.75 -16.29 -47.77
CA GLY A 585 -32.14 -15.85 -47.93
C GLY A 585 -33.12 -16.57 -47.00
N GLY A 586 -34.08 -15.85 -46.43
CA GLY A 586 -35.12 -16.44 -45.59
C GLY A 586 -36.32 -16.96 -46.39
N VAL A 587 -36.92 -18.08 -45.99
CA VAL A 587 -38.14 -18.61 -46.63
C VAL A 587 -39.20 -19.00 -45.60
N LEU A 588 -40.41 -18.46 -45.77
CA LEU A 588 -41.63 -18.91 -45.10
C LEU A 588 -42.54 -19.60 -46.12
N ALA A 589 -42.63 -20.92 -46.08
CA ALA A 589 -43.43 -21.70 -47.00
C ALA A 589 -44.67 -22.30 -46.34
N VAL A 590 -45.85 -21.96 -46.84
CA VAL A 590 -47.13 -22.53 -46.40
C VAL A 590 -47.78 -23.22 -47.62
N THR A 591 -47.90 -24.55 -47.58
CA THR A 591 -48.19 -25.37 -48.78
C THR A 591 -49.08 -26.58 -48.47
N ASP A 592 -50.18 -26.72 -49.22
CA ASP A 592 -51.18 -27.81 -49.18
C ASP A 592 -51.19 -28.68 -50.45
N LEU A 593 -50.54 -28.23 -51.52
CA LEU A 593 -50.52 -28.90 -52.82
C LEU A 593 -49.69 -30.20 -52.81
N ARG A 594 -50.37 -31.33 -52.61
CA ARG A 594 -49.87 -32.69 -52.84
C ARG A 594 -50.14 -33.21 -54.26
N ASN A 595 -51.30 -32.83 -54.83
CA ASN A 595 -51.82 -33.44 -56.07
C ASN A 595 -51.05 -33.10 -57.36
N ASP A 596 -50.19 -32.07 -57.33
CA ASP A 596 -49.29 -31.65 -58.41
C ASP A 596 -47.80 -31.86 -58.06
N ALA A 597 -47.51 -32.50 -56.92
CA ALA A 597 -46.20 -32.68 -56.31
C ALA A 597 -45.44 -31.40 -55.89
N SER A 598 -46.05 -30.20 -55.90
CA SER A 598 -45.39 -28.93 -55.56
C SER A 598 -44.71 -28.94 -54.17
N THR A 599 -45.43 -29.39 -53.14
CA THR A 599 -44.88 -29.52 -51.78
C THR A 599 -43.71 -30.52 -51.73
N GLY A 600 -43.78 -31.57 -52.55
CA GLY A 600 -42.73 -32.59 -52.67
C GLY A 600 -41.46 -32.02 -53.28
N PHE A 601 -41.56 -31.32 -54.42
CA PHE A 601 -40.41 -30.68 -55.05
C PHE A 601 -39.68 -29.72 -54.11
N LEU A 602 -40.42 -28.84 -53.43
CA LEU A 602 -39.85 -27.87 -52.49
C LEU A 602 -39.10 -28.55 -51.34
N LEU A 603 -39.75 -29.45 -50.62
CA LEU A 603 -39.16 -30.11 -49.46
C LEU A 603 -37.98 -31.01 -49.85
N ASN A 604 -38.09 -31.73 -50.98
CA ASN A 604 -37.00 -32.56 -51.49
C ASN A 604 -35.76 -31.71 -51.80
N ALA A 605 -35.93 -30.55 -52.44
CA ALA A 605 -34.83 -29.67 -52.82
C ALA A 605 -34.17 -28.97 -51.62
N VAL A 606 -34.94 -28.61 -50.60
CA VAL A 606 -34.42 -27.93 -49.39
C VAL A 606 -33.74 -28.93 -48.45
N LEU A 607 -34.42 -30.04 -48.11
CA LEU A 607 -33.93 -31.04 -47.16
C LEU A 607 -32.92 -32.04 -47.77
N GLY A 608 -32.84 -32.14 -49.10
CA GLY A 608 -31.91 -33.06 -49.78
C GLY A 608 -32.33 -34.53 -49.72
N VAL A 609 -33.62 -34.80 -49.55
CA VAL A 609 -34.20 -36.16 -49.46
C VAL A 609 -35.17 -36.37 -50.61
N ASN A 610 -35.16 -37.54 -51.26
CA ASN A 610 -36.11 -37.86 -52.32
C ASN A 610 -36.35 -39.39 -52.38
N PRO A 611 -37.61 -39.87 -52.30
CA PRO A 611 -38.85 -39.12 -52.09
C PRO A 611 -39.15 -38.87 -50.60
N ILE A 612 -39.59 -37.66 -50.27
CA ILE A 612 -40.28 -37.42 -48.99
C ILE A 612 -41.71 -37.95 -49.10
N LEU A 613 -42.12 -38.79 -48.15
CA LEU A 613 -43.47 -39.36 -48.13
C LEU A 613 -44.44 -38.39 -47.46
N GLN A 614 -45.57 -38.15 -48.12
CA GLN A 614 -46.57 -37.16 -47.73
C GLN A 614 -47.93 -37.82 -47.45
N ASN A 615 -48.59 -37.35 -46.40
CA ASN A 615 -49.96 -37.69 -46.04
C ASN A 615 -50.84 -36.44 -46.07
N SER A 616 -52.17 -36.63 -46.08
CA SER A 616 -53.15 -35.54 -46.13
C SER A 616 -54.08 -35.61 -44.91
N GLY A 617 -54.20 -34.51 -44.17
CA GLY A 617 -55.22 -34.27 -43.15
C GLY A 617 -56.51 -33.72 -43.75
N GLY A 618 -57.60 -33.80 -43.00
CA GLY A 618 -58.90 -33.27 -43.42
C GLY A 618 -59.02 -31.75 -43.24
N ALA A 619 -59.92 -31.16 -44.02
CA ALA A 619 -60.29 -29.74 -43.96
C ALA A 619 -60.75 -29.31 -42.55
N GLY A 620 -60.40 -28.10 -42.12
CA GLY A 620 -60.85 -27.53 -40.85
C GLY A 620 -60.23 -28.16 -39.60
N THR A 621 -59.09 -28.85 -39.73
CA THR A 621 -58.43 -29.54 -38.61
C THR A 621 -57.63 -28.59 -37.71
N VAL A 622 -57.51 -28.96 -36.43
CA VAL A 622 -56.74 -28.22 -35.42
C VAL A 622 -55.54 -29.05 -34.99
N HIS A 623 -54.33 -28.48 -35.10
CA HIS A 623 -53.08 -29.19 -34.82
C HIS A 623 -52.35 -28.57 -33.61
N PRO A 624 -51.86 -29.37 -32.65
CA PRO A 624 -51.14 -28.86 -31.50
C PRO A 624 -49.76 -28.31 -31.89
N LEU A 625 -49.39 -27.19 -31.26
CA LEU A 625 -48.04 -26.63 -31.30
C LEU A 625 -47.20 -27.29 -30.20
N ALA A 626 -45.94 -27.60 -30.52
CA ALA A 626 -45.03 -28.24 -29.58
C ALA A 626 -44.79 -27.35 -28.34
N TYR A 627 -44.50 -27.97 -27.19
CA TYR A 627 -43.99 -27.25 -26.02
C TYR A 627 -42.46 -27.29 -26.03
N LYS A 628 -41.86 -26.40 -26.83
CA LYS A 628 -40.40 -26.30 -27.02
C LYS A 628 -39.98 -24.84 -27.02
N ASP A 629 -38.87 -24.52 -26.36
CA ASP A 629 -38.30 -23.18 -26.43
C ASP A 629 -37.68 -22.95 -27.81
N ASP A 630 -38.39 -22.18 -28.63
CA ASP A 630 -38.11 -22.00 -30.04
C ASP A 630 -38.56 -20.58 -30.46
N PRO A 631 -37.77 -19.81 -31.23
CA PRO A 631 -38.13 -18.43 -31.58
C PRO A 631 -39.43 -18.32 -32.40
N VAL A 632 -39.90 -19.39 -33.06
CA VAL A 632 -41.20 -19.40 -33.75
C VAL A 632 -42.36 -19.62 -32.78
N LEU A 633 -42.14 -20.38 -31.70
CA LEU A 633 -43.16 -20.71 -30.70
C LEU A 633 -43.15 -19.76 -29.49
N ASN A 634 -42.06 -19.06 -29.26
CA ASN A 634 -41.82 -18.15 -28.14
C ASN A 634 -41.03 -16.93 -28.63
N GLY A 635 -41.62 -16.18 -29.56
CA GLY A 635 -41.03 -15.00 -30.19
C GLY A 635 -41.62 -13.67 -29.69
N PRO A 636 -41.24 -12.53 -30.30
CA PRO A 636 -41.63 -11.20 -29.83
C PRO A 636 -43.13 -10.87 -29.99
N PHE A 637 -43.89 -11.69 -30.74
CA PHE A 637 -45.36 -11.60 -30.85
C PHE A 637 -46.10 -12.53 -29.87
N GLY A 638 -45.38 -13.11 -28.91
CA GLY A 638 -45.90 -13.83 -27.76
C GLY A 638 -45.65 -15.35 -27.81
N ASP A 639 -45.75 -15.96 -26.63
CA ASP A 639 -45.63 -17.40 -26.42
C ASP A 639 -46.88 -18.14 -26.92
N ILE A 640 -46.69 -19.15 -27.76
CA ILE A 640 -47.71 -20.03 -28.34
C ILE A 640 -47.39 -21.52 -28.14
N ARG A 641 -46.39 -21.84 -27.30
CA ARG A 641 -46.01 -23.22 -26.93
C ARG A 641 -47.18 -23.97 -26.30
N GLY A 642 -47.40 -25.22 -26.72
CA GLY A 642 -48.50 -26.06 -26.23
C GLY A 642 -49.91 -25.59 -26.61
N LYS A 643 -50.05 -24.55 -27.44
CA LYS A 643 -51.35 -24.10 -27.98
C LYS A 643 -51.66 -24.85 -29.28
N ALA A 644 -52.47 -24.29 -30.17
CA ALA A 644 -52.81 -24.92 -31.44
C ALA A 644 -52.87 -23.92 -32.61
N TRP A 645 -52.77 -24.44 -33.82
CA TRP A 645 -53.06 -23.73 -35.07
C TRP A 645 -54.19 -24.45 -35.82
N GLY A 646 -54.96 -23.69 -36.59
CA GLY A 646 -56.10 -24.19 -37.37
C GLY A 646 -55.79 -24.17 -38.86
N GLU A 647 -56.20 -25.19 -39.58
CA GLU A 647 -56.07 -25.26 -41.04
C GLU A 647 -57.15 -24.39 -41.73
N ASP A 648 -57.19 -24.34 -43.06
CA ASP A 648 -58.21 -23.61 -43.80
C ASP A 648 -59.27 -24.55 -44.42
N ALA A 649 -59.79 -24.21 -45.59
CA ALA A 649 -60.78 -24.98 -46.32
C ALA A 649 -60.18 -26.12 -47.18
N SER A 650 -58.90 -26.48 -47.01
CA SER A 650 -58.16 -27.33 -47.96
C SER A 650 -57.78 -28.69 -47.34
N THR A 651 -56.49 -29.02 -47.28
CA THR A 651 -55.98 -30.24 -46.65
C THR A 651 -54.60 -29.99 -46.08
N THR A 652 -54.37 -30.37 -44.82
CA THR A 652 -53.01 -30.33 -44.26
C THR A 652 -52.11 -31.36 -44.95
N VAL A 653 -50.99 -30.97 -45.53
CA VAL A 653 -49.91 -31.90 -45.93
C VAL A 653 -49.04 -32.21 -44.72
N GLY A 654 -48.94 -33.49 -44.36
CA GLY A 654 -48.04 -33.97 -43.31
C GLY A 654 -46.88 -34.79 -43.88
N ILE A 655 -45.66 -34.56 -43.38
CA ILE A 655 -44.49 -35.37 -43.69
C ILE A 655 -44.47 -36.61 -42.80
N VAL A 656 -44.34 -37.79 -43.40
CA VAL A 656 -44.18 -39.05 -42.66
C VAL A 656 -42.75 -39.11 -42.09
N PRO A 657 -42.55 -39.13 -40.76
CA PRO A 657 -41.22 -38.93 -40.16
C PRO A 657 -40.15 -39.94 -40.59
N SER A 658 -40.54 -41.19 -40.86
CA SER A 658 -39.61 -42.23 -41.33
C SER A 658 -38.95 -41.89 -42.66
N SER A 659 -39.65 -41.16 -43.54
CA SER A 659 -39.13 -40.76 -44.87
C SER A 659 -38.04 -39.69 -44.81
N ILE A 660 -37.91 -38.96 -43.70
CA ILE A 660 -36.88 -37.94 -43.48
C ILE A 660 -35.93 -38.30 -42.34
N SER A 661 -35.87 -39.57 -41.94
CA SER A 661 -35.06 -40.06 -40.80
C SER A 661 -33.57 -39.66 -40.86
N SER A 662 -33.00 -39.55 -42.06
CA SER A 662 -31.61 -39.10 -42.28
C SER A 662 -31.36 -37.61 -41.98
N VAL A 663 -32.41 -36.77 -41.97
CA VAL A 663 -32.32 -35.31 -41.78
C VAL A 663 -33.21 -34.80 -40.65
N LEU A 664 -33.90 -35.68 -39.93
CA LEU A 664 -34.81 -35.31 -38.83
C LEU A 664 -34.11 -34.50 -37.73
N SER A 665 -32.80 -34.68 -37.55
CA SER A 665 -31.97 -33.90 -36.62
C SER A 665 -31.72 -32.46 -37.07
N SER A 666 -31.77 -32.15 -38.37
CA SER A 666 -31.50 -30.82 -38.92
C SER A 666 -32.72 -29.89 -38.86
N ILE A 667 -33.90 -30.42 -38.54
CA ILE A 667 -35.13 -29.64 -38.33
C ILE A 667 -35.51 -29.57 -36.86
N GLU A 668 -36.26 -28.54 -36.50
CA GLU A 668 -36.99 -28.45 -35.25
C GLU A 668 -38.49 -28.61 -35.54
N VAL A 669 -39.09 -29.69 -35.03
CA VAL A 669 -40.50 -30.03 -35.26
C VAL A 669 -41.37 -29.13 -34.38
N LEU A 670 -42.14 -28.25 -35.01
CA LEU A 670 -42.97 -27.23 -34.36
C LEU A 670 -44.42 -27.69 -34.16
N SER A 671 -44.93 -28.58 -35.01
CA SER A 671 -46.27 -29.17 -34.89
C SER A 671 -46.38 -30.53 -35.58
N THR A 672 -47.22 -31.40 -35.01
CA THR A 672 -47.54 -32.74 -35.52
C THR A 672 -49.05 -32.96 -35.55
N SER A 673 -49.54 -33.61 -36.60
CA SER A 673 -50.93 -34.08 -36.67
C SER A 673 -51.19 -35.22 -35.67
N SER A 674 -52.47 -35.53 -35.42
CA SER A 674 -52.90 -36.66 -34.58
C SER A 674 -52.32 -38.02 -35.01
N GLY A 675 -52.05 -38.20 -36.30
CA GLY A 675 -51.39 -39.39 -36.86
C GLY A 675 -49.85 -39.36 -36.78
N GLY A 676 -49.25 -38.43 -36.04
CA GLY A 676 -47.80 -38.31 -35.84
C GLY A 676 -47.01 -37.73 -37.02
N ASN A 677 -47.67 -37.29 -38.10
CA ASN A 677 -46.99 -36.68 -39.24
C ASN A 677 -46.60 -35.24 -38.91
N ILE A 678 -45.41 -34.81 -39.34
CA ILE A 678 -44.89 -33.45 -39.12
C ILE A 678 -45.64 -32.50 -40.04
N VAL A 679 -46.31 -31.50 -39.47
CA VAL A 679 -47.14 -30.52 -40.21
C VAL A 679 -46.62 -29.10 -40.10
N ALA A 680 -45.68 -28.83 -39.18
CA ALA A 680 -44.86 -27.62 -39.21
C ALA A 680 -43.47 -27.89 -38.65
N PHE A 681 -42.44 -27.30 -39.26
CA PHE A 681 -41.07 -27.31 -38.76
C PHE A 681 -40.30 -26.05 -39.18
N ARG A 682 -39.18 -25.76 -38.51
CA ARG A 682 -38.13 -24.90 -39.07
C ARG A 682 -36.83 -25.67 -39.24
N HIS A 683 -35.98 -25.28 -40.17
CA HIS A 683 -34.62 -25.82 -40.23
C HIS A 683 -33.75 -25.17 -39.13
N LYS A 684 -32.78 -25.91 -38.59
CA LYS A 684 -31.91 -25.42 -37.51
C LYS A 684 -30.76 -24.56 -38.00
N THR A 685 -30.26 -24.83 -39.20
CA THR A 685 -29.08 -24.18 -39.80
C THR A 685 -29.38 -23.45 -41.11
N LEU A 686 -30.63 -23.47 -41.57
CA LEU A 686 -31.07 -22.79 -42.79
C LEU A 686 -32.24 -21.87 -42.42
N ASN A 687 -32.35 -20.73 -43.09
CA ASN A 687 -33.38 -19.73 -42.83
C ASN A 687 -34.71 -20.18 -43.45
N PHE A 688 -35.28 -21.29 -42.98
CA PHE A 688 -36.46 -21.93 -43.57
C PHE A 688 -37.48 -22.32 -42.49
N VAL A 689 -38.72 -21.85 -42.64
CA VAL A 689 -39.89 -22.26 -41.86
C VAL A 689 -40.93 -22.81 -42.84
N TRP A 690 -41.48 -23.98 -42.53
CA TRP A 690 -42.49 -24.65 -43.35
C TRP A 690 -43.72 -25.03 -42.54
N VAL A 691 -44.89 -24.84 -43.14
CA VAL A 691 -46.19 -25.33 -42.64
C VAL A 691 -46.94 -26.02 -43.78
N GLY A 692 -47.53 -27.18 -43.48
CA GLY A 692 -48.28 -27.99 -44.42
C GLY A 692 -49.69 -27.52 -44.73
N ASP A 693 -49.95 -26.22 -44.79
CA ASP A 693 -51.29 -25.68 -45.08
C ASP A 693 -51.14 -24.42 -45.95
N GLY A 694 -51.71 -24.41 -47.15
CA GLY A 694 -51.65 -23.26 -48.05
C GLY A 694 -52.50 -22.07 -47.56
N GLY A 695 -53.55 -22.37 -46.79
CA GLY A 695 -54.47 -21.41 -46.18
C GLY A 695 -54.03 -20.90 -44.81
N PHE A 696 -52.84 -21.26 -44.33
CA PHE A 696 -52.39 -20.93 -42.96
C PHE A 696 -52.43 -19.44 -42.63
N ASN A 697 -52.18 -18.58 -43.63
CA ASN A 697 -52.22 -17.12 -43.54
C ASN A 697 -53.52 -16.49 -44.07
N SER A 698 -54.52 -17.31 -44.40
CA SER A 698 -55.77 -16.81 -44.97
C SER A 698 -56.63 -16.13 -43.92
N SER A 699 -57.26 -15.03 -44.31
CA SER A 699 -58.02 -14.13 -43.45
C SER A 699 -59.20 -13.57 -44.22
N GLN A 700 -60.31 -13.27 -43.55
CA GLN A 700 -61.42 -12.56 -44.18
C GLN A 700 -62.06 -11.65 -43.14
N ILE A 701 -62.33 -10.40 -43.53
CA ILE A 701 -62.96 -9.41 -42.66
C ILE A 701 -64.37 -9.93 -42.26
N ASN A 702 -64.69 -9.82 -40.97
CA ASN A 702 -65.94 -10.31 -40.37
C ASN A 702 -66.18 -11.83 -40.49
N ASN A 703 -65.15 -12.64 -40.78
CA ASN A 703 -65.29 -14.10 -40.83
C ASN A 703 -65.50 -14.68 -39.43
N THR A 704 -66.66 -15.29 -39.21
CA THR A 704 -67.06 -15.99 -37.98
C THR A 704 -66.96 -17.51 -38.09
N SER A 705 -66.40 -18.04 -39.19
CA SER A 705 -66.35 -19.49 -39.43
C SER A 705 -65.39 -20.19 -38.48
N ALA A 706 -65.84 -21.34 -37.96
CA ALA A 706 -65.12 -22.18 -37.04
C ALA A 706 -64.03 -23.05 -37.68
N THR A 707 -63.89 -23.06 -39.02
CA THR A 707 -63.05 -24.02 -39.76
C THR A 707 -62.23 -23.44 -40.91
N ILE A 708 -62.35 -22.15 -41.24
CA ILE A 708 -61.61 -21.52 -42.35
C ILE A 708 -61.03 -20.17 -41.91
N CYS A 709 -60.14 -19.57 -42.72
CA CYS A 709 -59.56 -18.25 -42.48
C CYS A 709 -58.99 -18.07 -41.06
N PRO A 710 -57.94 -18.84 -40.68
CA PRO A 710 -57.46 -18.91 -39.30
C PRO A 710 -56.58 -17.70 -38.90
N PHE A 711 -56.08 -16.90 -39.84
CA PHE A 711 -55.23 -15.75 -39.56
C PHE A 711 -56.06 -14.54 -39.12
N LYS A 712 -55.72 -13.93 -37.96
CA LYS A 712 -56.41 -12.77 -37.39
C LYS A 712 -55.47 -11.71 -36.80
N VAL A 713 -55.83 -10.45 -36.97
CA VAL A 713 -55.22 -9.28 -36.30
C VAL A 713 -56.23 -8.48 -35.46
N ASP A 714 -55.72 -7.61 -34.60
CA ASP A 714 -56.49 -6.55 -33.91
C ASP A 714 -56.59 -5.26 -34.75
N ASP A 715 -57.27 -4.24 -34.20
CA ASP A 715 -57.45 -2.94 -34.87
C ASP A 715 -56.15 -2.14 -35.06
N ASN A 716 -55.06 -2.54 -34.38
CA ASN A 716 -53.70 -2.00 -34.56
C ASN A 716 -52.86 -2.87 -35.52
N TYR A 717 -53.49 -3.85 -36.17
CA TYR A 717 -52.89 -4.87 -37.03
C TYR A 717 -51.89 -5.80 -36.32
N ARG A 718 -51.92 -5.89 -34.98
CA ARG A 718 -51.12 -6.85 -34.21
C ARG A 718 -51.71 -8.25 -34.33
N PRO A 719 -50.89 -9.31 -34.43
CA PRO A 719 -51.38 -10.68 -34.55
C PRO A 719 -52.03 -11.14 -33.24
N ILE A 720 -53.25 -11.66 -33.31
CA ILE A 720 -54.02 -12.17 -32.17
C ILE A 720 -54.61 -13.55 -32.51
N PRO A 721 -54.93 -14.40 -31.52
CA PRO A 721 -55.55 -15.68 -31.82
C PRO A 721 -56.92 -15.48 -32.44
N LYS A 722 -57.31 -16.34 -33.39
CA LYS A 722 -58.71 -16.43 -33.82
C LYS A 722 -59.50 -17.18 -32.74
N PRO A 723 -60.45 -16.53 -32.04
CA PRO A 723 -61.18 -17.17 -30.93
C PRO A 723 -62.21 -18.20 -31.44
N ASN A 724 -62.79 -17.95 -32.61
CA ASN A 724 -63.91 -18.71 -33.16
C ASN A 724 -63.39 -19.72 -34.21
N TYR A 725 -62.56 -20.69 -33.81
CA TYR A 725 -62.05 -21.77 -34.69
C TYR A 725 -62.21 -23.16 -34.03
N ASN A 726 -63.43 -23.51 -33.57
CA ASN A 726 -63.71 -24.63 -32.64
C ASN A 726 -63.02 -24.50 -31.25
N GLN A 727 -61.78 -24.06 -31.19
CA GLN A 727 -61.01 -23.56 -30.06
C GLN A 727 -60.12 -22.38 -30.53
N PRO A 728 -59.47 -21.60 -29.64
CA PRO A 728 -58.57 -20.53 -30.07
C PRO A 728 -57.35 -21.04 -30.84
N VAL A 729 -57.09 -20.49 -32.03
CA VAL A 729 -55.93 -20.85 -32.86
C VAL A 729 -54.99 -19.67 -33.13
N TYR A 730 -53.69 -19.97 -33.24
CA TYR A 730 -52.59 -19.00 -33.09
C TYR A 730 -51.78 -18.77 -34.39
N ASN A 731 -52.37 -19.03 -35.56
CA ASN A 731 -51.70 -18.95 -36.87
C ASN A 731 -50.99 -17.61 -37.12
N SER A 732 -51.66 -16.49 -36.84
CA SER A 732 -51.07 -15.17 -37.06
C SER A 732 -49.86 -14.89 -36.18
N GLN A 733 -49.87 -15.37 -34.93
CA GLN A 733 -48.76 -15.23 -34.00
C GLN A 733 -47.60 -16.17 -34.33
N PHE A 734 -47.89 -17.39 -34.81
CA PHE A 734 -46.89 -18.30 -35.36
C PHE A 734 -46.17 -17.66 -36.56
N THR A 735 -46.92 -17.16 -37.54
CA THR A 735 -46.37 -16.46 -38.71
C THR A 735 -45.58 -15.22 -38.29
N ALA A 736 -46.07 -14.43 -37.33
CA ALA A 736 -45.39 -13.24 -36.88
C ALA A 736 -44.04 -13.54 -36.20
N ASN A 737 -43.99 -14.54 -35.33
CA ASN A 737 -42.76 -15.02 -34.71
C ASN A 737 -41.79 -15.63 -35.76
N ALA A 738 -42.31 -16.42 -36.71
CA ALA A 738 -41.52 -16.96 -37.82
C ALA A 738 -40.87 -15.86 -38.67
N LEU A 739 -41.61 -14.78 -38.96
CA LEU A 739 -41.11 -13.64 -39.75
C LEU A 739 -40.13 -12.78 -38.96
N ALA A 740 -40.37 -12.54 -37.66
CA ALA A 740 -39.39 -11.90 -36.79
C ALA A 740 -38.06 -12.67 -36.79
N TRP A 741 -38.12 -14.00 -36.62
CA TRP A 741 -36.94 -14.85 -36.71
C TRP A 741 -36.26 -14.75 -38.09
N LEU A 742 -36.98 -14.96 -39.18
CA LEU A 742 -36.41 -14.90 -40.54
C LEU A 742 -35.75 -13.55 -40.87
N PHE A 743 -36.33 -12.43 -40.43
CA PHE A 743 -35.74 -11.10 -40.63
C PHE A 743 -34.46 -10.85 -39.82
N THR A 744 -34.32 -11.48 -38.64
CA THR A 744 -33.05 -11.45 -37.87
C THR A 744 -31.97 -12.36 -38.46
N GLN A 745 -32.32 -13.52 -39.00
CA GLN A 745 -31.34 -14.51 -39.49
C GLN A 745 -30.87 -14.27 -40.93
N THR A 746 -31.64 -13.53 -41.74
CA THR A 746 -31.25 -13.24 -43.14
C THR A 746 -30.13 -12.20 -43.21
N ASN A 747 -28.94 -12.68 -43.57
CA ASN A 747 -27.71 -11.92 -43.79
C ASN A 747 -27.51 -11.50 -45.26
N LYS A 748 -28.50 -11.77 -46.11
CA LYS A 748 -28.58 -11.34 -47.51
C LYS A 748 -29.24 -9.96 -47.62
#